data_AF-A0A523Q5L8-F1
#
_entry.id   AF-A0A523Q5L8-F1
#
_cell.length_a   1.000
_cell.length_b   1.000
_cell.length_c   1.000
_cell.angle_alpha   90.00
_cell.angle_beta   90.00
_cell.angle_gamma   90.00
#
_symmetry.space_group_name_H-M   'P 1'
#
loop_
_entity.id
_entity.type
_entity.pdbx_description
1 polymer ?
#
loop_
_entity_poly.entity_id
_entity_poly.type
_entity_poly.pdbx_seq_one_letter_code
_entity_poly.pdbx_strand_id
1 'polypeptide(L)'
;MTFGLFRHLQQRAAWACLWLCCLAATAQAAPDAVDREIERLTALPATQTSAVVQGLHELLQKSPVEAQAKILLSLGVIAVQGADHGEALRIITQLEAVNTKDAKTAQAVLRAVLEPNTNVAIQDLQEAQRNLGPEVSPLTAYRLLNHLSELQERVGQMDDAMRTRMRTVEAADRSGDSRRSALARSALAWSYMLMNQMDAAREANERALQLARRLNNPDLLGRVLNTQAFIEAESGNLATGAQAMHEVLGLIESSGDKTSLALYLANAADFSLRSGDYQTAIQQCERALAMGKALKQTDTVGLALSNRAMAKIMLKQFESGKADLDEALRLSEAAGQPGLKAKRLLEAAGYFEKAGNLTSALNHYLAYRTLADQLFREEQQKVVLELRTAFDRSERQRELRILKEEAALQGARLEGQRLQELTWLTIAVVGVCSLLLLGWLWRRTRHANQQLAEINAQLQVQSERDPLTGLANRRHMGEVMGQCRGDGRWQGCLMLIDLDHFKTINDQYGHAAGDTALVEAARRLAGVVQAEDLLVRWGGEEFLIASRSTTDAQAEQLAQRVLDCLCATPVTHEQRTIKLTGSVGYACFPMGPSGLTLPWERAVDLVDTALYLAKAHGRNRAYGVHALQITQEEDLLAVASSLEDAWQAGRVELKLLQGCAAPSASAEVPAP
;
A
#
# COMPACT_ATOMS: atom_id res chain seq x y z
N MET A 1 -10.27 -39.63 29.72
CA MET A 1 -11.18 -39.98 28.60
C MET A 1 -11.03 -39.10 27.36
N THR A 2 -10.29 -37.98 27.40
CA THR A 2 -10.15 -37.03 26.28
C THR A 2 -9.04 -37.37 25.27
N PHE A 3 -8.03 -38.15 25.64
CA PHE A 3 -6.93 -38.54 24.73
C PHE A 3 -7.29 -39.72 23.79
N GLY A 4 -8.28 -40.54 24.13
CA GLY A 4 -8.71 -41.69 23.31
C GLY A 4 -9.56 -41.28 22.09
N LEU A 5 -10.39 -40.23 22.23
CA LEU A 5 -11.26 -39.75 21.16
C LEU A 5 -10.47 -39.12 20.00
N PHE A 6 -9.36 -38.42 20.30
CA PHE A 6 -8.55 -37.73 19.30
C PHE A 6 -7.79 -38.70 18.39
N ARG A 7 -7.30 -39.82 18.96
CA ARG A 7 -6.62 -40.89 18.20
C ARG A 7 -7.60 -41.64 17.29
N HIS A 8 -8.83 -41.85 17.74
CA HIS A 8 -9.89 -42.47 16.93
C HIS A 8 -10.37 -41.59 15.78
N LEU A 9 -10.43 -40.25 15.98
CA LEU A 9 -10.76 -39.29 14.93
C LEU A 9 -9.63 -39.14 13.90
N GLN A 10 -8.36 -39.11 14.32
CA GLN A 10 -7.23 -39.09 13.39
C GLN A 10 -7.10 -40.39 12.59
N GLN A 11 -7.33 -41.56 13.21
CA GLN A 11 -7.36 -42.82 12.46
C GLN A 11 -8.53 -42.84 11.49
N ARG A 12 -9.75 -42.43 11.87
CA ARG A 12 -10.87 -42.36 10.94
C ARG A 12 -10.66 -41.37 9.79
N ALA A 13 -10.00 -40.24 10.04
CA ALA A 13 -9.64 -39.28 8.99
C ALA A 13 -8.53 -39.83 8.07
N ALA A 14 -7.55 -40.56 8.60
CA ALA A 14 -6.52 -41.22 7.81
C ALA A 14 -7.09 -42.38 6.97
N TRP A 15 -7.98 -43.19 7.54
CA TRP A 15 -8.70 -44.24 6.81
C TRP A 15 -9.69 -43.64 5.80
N ALA A 16 -10.37 -42.54 6.10
CA ALA A 16 -11.24 -41.85 5.13
C ALA A 16 -10.43 -41.19 4.01
N CYS A 17 -9.25 -40.63 4.28
CA CYS A 17 -8.33 -40.14 3.25
C CYS A 17 -7.75 -41.29 2.43
N LEU A 18 -7.38 -42.42 3.04
CA LEU A 18 -6.97 -43.62 2.30
C LEU A 18 -8.13 -44.21 1.48
N TRP A 19 -9.36 -44.18 1.98
CA TRP A 19 -10.53 -44.68 1.26
C TRP A 19 -10.95 -43.72 0.14
N LEU A 20 -10.86 -42.40 0.33
CA LEU A 20 -11.06 -41.38 -0.72
C LEU A 20 -9.93 -41.39 -1.76
N CYS A 21 -8.68 -41.62 -1.34
CA CYS A 21 -7.56 -41.81 -2.26
C CYS A 21 -7.65 -43.15 -3.01
N CYS A 22 -8.14 -44.22 -2.38
CA CYS A 22 -8.41 -45.49 -3.05
C CYS A 22 -9.60 -45.41 -4.00
N LEU A 23 -10.70 -44.72 -3.63
CA LEU A 23 -11.83 -44.47 -4.53
C LEU A 23 -11.47 -43.54 -5.69
N ALA A 24 -10.58 -42.57 -5.47
CA ALA A 24 -10.02 -41.74 -6.54
C ALA A 24 -8.98 -42.47 -7.41
N ALA A 25 -8.35 -43.54 -6.89
CA ALA A 25 -7.37 -44.35 -7.62
C ALA A 25 -7.97 -45.57 -8.33
N THR A 26 -9.26 -45.87 -8.15
CA THR A 26 -9.92 -47.01 -8.84
C THR A 26 -11.17 -46.64 -9.62
N ALA A 27 -11.57 -45.37 -9.68
CA ALA A 27 -12.57 -44.92 -10.63
C ALA A 27 -11.88 -44.57 -11.96
N GLN A 28 -11.68 -45.57 -12.81
CA GLN A 28 -11.39 -45.34 -14.22
C GLN A 28 -12.57 -44.54 -14.77
N ALA A 29 -12.41 -43.22 -14.90
CA ALA A 29 -13.47 -42.36 -15.40
C ALA A 29 -13.93 -42.94 -16.74
N ALA A 30 -15.21 -43.32 -16.84
CA ALA A 30 -15.74 -43.86 -18.08
C ALA A 30 -15.46 -42.85 -19.20
N PRO A 31 -14.99 -43.29 -20.38
CA PRO A 31 -14.73 -42.37 -21.47
C PRO A 31 -15.99 -41.57 -21.77
N ASP A 32 -15.82 -40.24 -21.83
CA ASP A 32 -16.90 -39.32 -22.15
C ASP A 32 -17.56 -39.75 -23.46
N ALA A 33 -18.87 -39.55 -23.63
CA ALA A 33 -19.64 -40.08 -24.75
C ALA A 33 -19.02 -39.71 -26.12
N VAL A 34 -18.41 -38.53 -26.21
CA VAL A 34 -17.67 -38.09 -27.39
C VAL A 34 -16.43 -38.94 -27.67
N ASP A 35 -15.67 -39.37 -26.65
CA ASP A 35 -14.48 -40.22 -26.85
C ASP A 35 -14.85 -41.59 -27.41
N ARG A 36 -15.97 -42.15 -26.93
CA ARG A 36 -16.50 -43.43 -27.45
C ARG A 36 -16.95 -43.32 -28.90
N GLU A 37 -17.56 -42.20 -29.30
CA GLU A 37 -17.96 -42.03 -30.69
C GLU A 37 -16.76 -41.74 -31.60
N ILE A 38 -15.77 -40.96 -31.15
CA ILE A 38 -14.50 -40.81 -31.88
C ILE A 38 -13.82 -42.17 -32.05
N GLU A 39 -13.76 -42.99 -31.01
CA GLU A 39 -13.21 -44.34 -31.07
C GLU A 39 -13.96 -45.21 -32.09
N ARG A 40 -15.30 -45.23 -32.01
CA ARG A 40 -16.16 -45.98 -32.94
C ARG A 40 -15.94 -45.57 -34.39
N LEU A 41 -15.91 -44.27 -34.66
CA LEU A 41 -15.68 -43.73 -36.00
C LEU A 41 -14.26 -44.04 -36.50
N THR A 42 -13.25 -43.83 -35.66
CA THR A 42 -11.84 -44.07 -36.04
C THR A 42 -11.43 -45.54 -36.04
N ALA A 43 -12.30 -46.45 -35.57
CA ALA A 43 -12.13 -47.89 -35.69
C ALA A 43 -12.66 -48.45 -37.02
N LEU A 44 -13.37 -47.65 -37.82
CA LEU A 44 -13.81 -48.08 -39.14
C LEU A 44 -12.61 -48.37 -40.06
N PRO A 45 -12.74 -49.32 -41.02
CA PRO A 45 -11.67 -49.65 -41.95
C PRO A 45 -11.17 -48.44 -42.73
N ALA A 46 -9.89 -48.42 -43.10
CA ALA A 46 -9.28 -47.34 -43.89
C ALA A 46 -10.01 -47.07 -45.22
N THR A 47 -10.68 -48.08 -45.78
CA THR A 47 -11.53 -47.95 -46.98
C THR A 47 -12.75 -47.04 -46.80
N GLN A 48 -13.12 -46.72 -45.55
CA GLN A 48 -14.26 -45.86 -45.19
C GLN A 48 -13.84 -44.48 -44.68
N THR A 49 -12.62 -44.01 -45.00
CA THR A 49 -12.10 -42.72 -44.51
C THR A 49 -13.09 -41.55 -44.72
N SER A 50 -13.78 -41.48 -45.86
CA SER A 50 -14.79 -40.44 -46.10
C SER A 50 -15.97 -40.49 -45.12
N ALA A 51 -16.41 -41.69 -44.74
CA ALA A 51 -17.47 -41.87 -43.74
C ALA A 51 -17.00 -41.48 -42.33
N VAL A 52 -15.73 -41.76 -42.00
CA VAL A 52 -15.11 -41.32 -40.74
C VAL A 52 -15.08 -39.80 -40.66
N VAL A 53 -14.58 -39.14 -41.72
CA VAL A 53 -14.50 -37.67 -41.79
C VAL A 53 -15.89 -37.05 -41.69
N GLN A 54 -16.88 -37.57 -42.42
CA GLN A 54 -18.25 -37.09 -42.35
C GLN A 54 -18.83 -37.25 -40.93
N GLY A 55 -18.68 -38.43 -40.32
CA GLY A 55 -19.17 -38.69 -38.96
C GLY A 55 -18.51 -37.79 -37.91
N LEU A 56 -17.22 -37.49 -38.05
CA LEU A 56 -16.52 -36.56 -37.16
C LEU A 56 -17.00 -35.11 -37.33
N HIS A 57 -17.33 -34.66 -38.54
CA HIS A 57 -17.94 -33.34 -38.76
C HIS A 57 -19.34 -33.25 -38.15
N GLU A 58 -20.16 -34.29 -38.32
CA GLU A 58 -21.49 -34.36 -37.68
C GLU A 58 -21.39 -34.38 -36.15
N LEU A 59 -20.41 -35.10 -35.60
CA LEU A 59 -20.13 -35.11 -34.17
C LEU A 59 -19.65 -33.74 -33.68
N LEU A 60 -18.80 -33.06 -34.45
CA LEU A 60 -18.31 -31.71 -34.14
C LEU A 60 -19.45 -30.70 -34.00
N GLN A 61 -20.43 -30.74 -34.92
CA GLN A 61 -21.59 -29.85 -34.89
C GLN A 61 -22.50 -30.06 -33.67
N LYS A 62 -22.56 -31.29 -33.14
CA LYS A 62 -23.44 -31.67 -32.02
C LYS A 62 -22.74 -31.60 -30.66
N SER A 63 -21.42 -31.36 -30.64
CA SER A 63 -20.60 -31.43 -29.43
C SER A 63 -20.39 -30.05 -28.78
N PRO A 64 -20.31 -29.99 -27.44
CA PRO A 64 -19.99 -28.76 -26.73
C PRO A 64 -18.56 -28.30 -27.01
N VAL A 65 -18.27 -27.01 -26.80
CA VAL A 65 -16.99 -26.36 -27.15
C VAL A 65 -15.79 -27.07 -26.52
N GLU A 66 -15.95 -27.55 -25.28
CA GLU A 66 -14.93 -28.28 -24.52
C GLU A 66 -14.52 -29.61 -25.20
N ALA A 67 -15.41 -30.21 -25.98
CA ALA A 67 -15.16 -31.47 -26.68
C ALA A 67 -14.74 -31.26 -28.16
N GLN A 68 -14.84 -30.05 -28.70
CA GLN A 68 -14.49 -29.76 -30.09
C GLN A 68 -13.00 -29.96 -30.38
N ALA A 69 -12.12 -29.63 -29.42
CA ALA A 69 -10.67 -29.72 -29.58
C ALA A 69 -10.18 -31.13 -29.99
N LYS A 70 -10.62 -32.17 -29.28
CA LYS A 70 -10.28 -33.57 -29.58
C LYS A 70 -10.88 -34.11 -30.89
N ILE A 71 -12.04 -33.60 -31.30
CA ILE A 71 -12.66 -33.95 -32.59
C ILE A 71 -11.87 -33.30 -33.73
N LEU A 72 -11.59 -32.01 -33.61
CA LEU A 72 -10.77 -31.25 -34.55
C LEU A 72 -9.37 -31.86 -34.68
N LEU A 73 -8.74 -32.25 -33.57
CA LEU A 73 -7.47 -32.98 -33.61
C LEU A 73 -7.58 -34.28 -34.41
N SER A 74 -8.70 -35.01 -34.31
CA SER A 74 -8.91 -36.26 -35.06
C SER A 74 -9.07 -36.01 -36.54
N LEU A 75 -9.84 -34.99 -36.92
CA LEU A 75 -9.96 -34.55 -38.31
C LEU A 75 -8.60 -34.10 -38.86
N GLY A 76 -7.84 -33.33 -38.09
CA GLY A 76 -6.52 -32.83 -38.49
C GLY A 76 -5.52 -33.95 -38.73
N VAL A 77 -5.48 -34.96 -37.85
CA VAL A 77 -4.62 -36.14 -38.05
C VAL A 77 -5.00 -36.90 -39.32
N ILE A 78 -6.30 -37.08 -39.60
CA ILE A 78 -6.76 -37.73 -40.84
C ILE A 78 -6.38 -36.91 -42.07
N ALA A 79 -6.51 -35.58 -42.00
CA ALA A 79 -6.12 -34.68 -43.08
C ALA A 79 -4.63 -34.78 -43.41
N VAL A 80 -3.75 -34.77 -42.39
CA VAL A 80 -2.32 -34.99 -42.59
C VAL A 80 -2.05 -36.37 -43.19
N GLN A 81 -2.69 -37.43 -42.68
CA GLN A 81 -2.52 -38.79 -43.23
C GLN A 81 -2.97 -38.88 -44.70
N GLY A 82 -3.99 -38.12 -45.10
CA GLY A 82 -4.44 -37.99 -46.48
C GLY A 82 -3.60 -37.02 -47.33
N ALA A 83 -2.52 -36.46 -46.78
CA ALA A 83 -1.68 -35.42 -47.39
C ALA A 83 -2.42 -34.11 -47.73
N ASP A 84 -3.57 -33.84 -47.11
CA ASP A 84 -4.31 -32.59 -47.23
C ASP A 84 -3.83 -31.58 -46.17
N HIS A 85 -2.64 -31.02 -46.43
CA HIS A 85 -2.01 -30.02 -45.55
C HIS A 85 -2.86 -28.73 -45.44
N GLY A 86 -3.65 -28.42 -46.48
CA GLY A 86 -4.53 -27.25 -46.49
C GLY A 86 -5.71 -27.39 -45.53
N GLU A 87 -6.31 -28.59 -45.46
CA GLU A 87 -7.32 -28.92 -44.45
C GLU A 87 -6.72 -28.92 -43.03
N ALA A 88 -5.54 -29.53 -42.85
CA ALA A 88 -4.87 -29.55 -41.55
C ALA A 88 -4.60 -28.13 -41.01
N LEU A 89 -4.15 -27.20 -41.86
CA LEU A 89 -3.97 -25.79 -41.50
C LEU A 89 -5.29 -25.09 -41.14
N ARG A 90 -6.37 -25.36 -41.88
CA ARG A 90 -7.70 -24.82 -41.57
C ARG A 90 -8.20 -25.31 -40.20
N ILE A 91 -7.96 -26.57 -39.88
CA ILE A 91 -8.29 -27.16 -38.58
C ILE A 91 -7.47 -26.52 -37.45
N ILE A 92 -6.18 -26.20 -37.68
CA ILE A 92 -5.36 -25.45 -36.70
C ILE A 92 -6.01 -24.09 -36.41
N THR A 93 -6.46 -23.36 -37.42
CA THR A 93 -7.17 -22.08 -37.24
C THR A 93 -8.49 -22.25 -36.49
N GLN A 94 -9.24 -23.34 -36.74
CA GLN A 94 -10.46 -23.63 -35.96
C GLN A 94 -10.15 -23.91 -34.49
N LEU A 95 -9.07 -24.64 -34.20
CA LEU A 95 -8.61 -24.87 -32.83
C LEU A 95 -8.20 -23.56 -32.13
N GLU A 96 -7.68 -22.58 -32.86
CA GLU A 96 -7.34 -21.25 -32.30
C GLU A 96 -8.60 -20.52 -31.82
N ALA A 97 -9.71 -20.63 -32.55
CA ALA A 97 -10.99 -20.05 -32.16
C ALA A 97 -11.61 -20.69 -30.90
N VAL A 98 -11.35 -21.98 -30.66
CA VAL A 98 -11.83 -22.69 -29.45
C VAL A 98 -11.11 -22.21 -28.18
N ASN A 99 -9.81 -21.90 -28.27
CA ASN A 99 -8.99 -21.28 -27.22
C ASN A 99 -9.02 -21.96 -25.82
N THR A 100 -9.17 -23.28 -25.76
CA THR A 100 -9.01 -24.06 -24.51
C THR A 100 -7.59 -24.60 -24.36
N LYS A 101 -7.20 -25.07 -23.16
CA LYS A 101 -5.92 -25.77 -22.96
C LYS A 101 -5.82 -27.03 -23.84
N ASP A 102 -6.91 -27.78 -23.98
CA ASP A 102 -6.99 -28.94 -24.86
C ASP A 102 -6.78 -28.53 -26.33
N ALA A 103 -7.40 -27.42 -26.77
CA ALA A 103 -7.23 -26.91 -28.13
C ALA A 103 -5.79 -26.45 -28.42
N LYS A 104 -5.13 -25.76 -27.47
CA LYS A 104 -3.72 -25.36 -27.60
C LYS A 104 -2.80 -26.58 -27.69
N THR A 105 -3.09 -27.63 -26.91
CA THR A 105 -2.34 -28.90 -26.97
C THR A 105 -2.56 -29.60 -28.31
N ALA A 106 -3.80 -29.64 -28.80
CA ALA A 106 -4.13 -30.18 -30.13
C ALA A 106 -3.43 -29.41 -31.27
N GLN A 107 -3.35 -28.08 -31.19
CA GLN A 107 -2.59 -27.27 -32.15
C GLN A 107 -1.12 -27.64 -32.16
N ALA A 108 -0.50 -27.78 -30.98
CA ALA A 108 0.91 -28.16 -30.87
C ALA A 108 1.16 -29.52 -31.54
N VAL A 109 0.25 -30.49 -31.38
CA VAL A 109 0.32 -31.78 -32.08
C VAL A 109 0.27 -31.60 -33.60
N LEU A 110 -0.73 -30.90 -34.13
CA LEU A 110 -0.87 -30.75 -35.58
C LEU A 110 0.27 -29.93 -36.20
N ARG A 111 0.74 -28.88 -35.51
CA ARG A 111 1.90 -28.09 -35.96
C ARG A 111 3.16 -28.94 -35.98
N ALA A 112 3.42 -29.73 -34.94
CA ALA A 112 4.57 -30.62 -34.87
C ALA A 112 4.56 -31.68 -35.99
N VAL A 113 3.38 -32.20 -36.35
CA VAL A 113 3.23 -33.15 -37.46
C VAL A 113 3.54 -32.50 -38.82
N LEU A 114 3.19 -31.22 -38.99
CA LEU A 114 3.46 -30.43 -40.21
C LEU A 114 4.86 -29.83 -40.26
N GLU A 115 5.58 -29.81 -39.14
CA GLU A 115 6.88 -29.17 -39.00
C GLU A 115 7.98 -30.04 -39.62
N PRO A 116 8.64 -29.58 -40.70
CA PRO A 116 9.72 -30.35 -41.34
C PRO A 116 10.94 -30.52 -40.43
N ASN A 117 11.18 -29.62 -39.48
CA ASN A 117 12.30 -29.71 -38.56
C ASN A 117 11.92 -30.51 -37.30
N THR A 118 12.41 -31.75 -37.21
CA THR A 118 12.11 -32.65 -36.07
C THR A 118 12.49 -32.04 -34.71
N ASN A 119 13.57 -31.26 -34.60
CA ASN A 119 13.96 -30.67 -33.30
C ASN A 119 13.01 -29.55 -32.87
N VAL A 120 12.53 -28.73 -33.82
CA VAL A 120 11.51 -27.70 -33.54
C VAL A 120 10.20 -28.36 -33.09
N ALA A 121 9.78 -29.41 -33.81
CA ALA A 121 8.61 -30.20 -33.44
C ALA A 121 8.72 -30.82 -32.03
N ILE A 122 9.89 -31.36 -31.66
CA ILE A 122 10.15 -31.87 -30.30
C ILE A 122 10.03 -30.75 -29.27
N GLN A 123 10.64 -29.59 -29.51
CA GLN A 123 10.63 -28.48 -28.56
C GLN A 123 9.20 -27.99 -28.30
N ASP A 124 8.39 -27.82 -29.36
CA ASP A 124 6.99 -27.39 -29.26
C ASP A 124 6.15 -28.41 -28.48
N LEU A 125 6.33 -29.70 -28.75
CA LEU A 125 5.64 -30.77 -28.02
C LEU A 125 6.10 -30.87 -26.57
N GLN A 126 7.38 -30.64 -26.25
CA GLN A 126 7.89 -30.61 -24.87
C GLN A 126 7.32 -29.43 -24.08
N GLU A 127 7.14 -28.27 -24.73
CA GLU A 127 6.45 -27.13 -24.12
C GLU A 127 4.98 -27.47 -23.83
N ALA A 128 4.27 -28.05 -24.79
CA ALA A 128 2.91 -28.52 -24.57
C ALA A 128 2.83 -29.62 -23.50
N GLN A 129 3.82 -30.52 -23.43
CA GLN A 129 3.92 -31.57 -22.41
C GLN A 129 4.07 -31.00 -21.00
N ARG A 130 4.87 -29.93 -20.83
CA ARG A 130 5.04 -29.22 -19.54
C ARG A 130 3.76 -28.55 -19.06
N ASN A 131 2.88 -28.19 -20.00
CA ASN A 131 1.60 -27.54 -19.73
C ASN A 131 0.42 -28.52 -19.64
N LEU A 132 0.66 -29.84 -19.67
CA LEU A 132 -0.40 -30.84 -19.50
C LEU A 132 -1.02 -30.72 -18.10
N GLY A 133 -2.28 -30.32 -18.07
CA GLY A 133 -3.11 -30.26 -16.87
C GLY A 133 -4.33 -31.18 -16.96
N PRO A 134 -5.15 -31.27 -15.90
CA PRO A 134 -6.38 -32.08 -15.89
C PRO A 134 -7.43 -31.59 -16.90
N GLU A 135 -7.29 -30.37 -17.45
CA GLU A 135 -8.21 -29.83 -18.45
C GLU A 135 -7.94 -30.35 -19.88
N VAL A 136 -6.82 -31.05 -20.11
CA VAL A 136 -6.49 -31.66 -21.40
C VAL A 136 -7.09 -33.07 -21.43
N SER A 137 -7.79 -33.39 -22.52
CA SER A 137 -8.44 -34.70 -22.63
C SER A 137 -7.40 -35.83 -22.69
N PRO A 138 -7.71 -37.02 -22.15
CA PRO A 138 -6.81 -38.18 -22.24
C PRO A 138 -6.43 -38.53 -23.68
N LEU A 139 -7.33 -38.34 -24.65
CA LEU A 139 -7.06 -38.56 -26.08
C LEU A 139 -6.02 -37.58 -26.62
N THR A 140 -6.18 -36.28 -26.34
CA THR A 140 -5.21 -35.25 -26.78
C THR A 140 -3.84 -35.47 -26.11
N ALA A 141 -3.83 -35.79 -24.81
CA ALA A 141 -2.61 -36.11 -24.08
C ALA A 141 -1.91 -37.36 -24.65
N TYR A 142 -2.66 -38.43 -24.94
CA TYR A 142 -2.13 -39.63 -25.60
C TYR A 142 -1.48 -39.28 -26.95
N ARG A 143 -2.15 -38.50 -27.81
CA ARG A 143 -1.61 -38.13 -29.13
C ARG A 143 -0.35 -37.29 -29.04
N LEU A 144 -0.34 -36.31 -28.14
CA LEU A 144 0.85 -35.50 -27.86
C LEU A 144 2.03 -36.36 -27.43
N LEU A 145 1.84 -37.18 -26.39
CA LEU A 145 2.91 -37.99 -25.81
C LEU A 145 3.36 -39.08 -26.80
N ASN A 146 2.45 -39.70 -27.53
CA ASN A 146 2.79 -40.69 -28.55
C ASN A 146 3.66 -40.06 -29.65
N HIS A 147 3.26 -38.90 -30.17
CA HIS A 147 4.03 -38.26 -31.21
C HIS A 147 5.39 -37.75 -30.70
N LEU A 148 5.42 -37.12 -29.51
CA LEU A 148 6.67 -36.68 -28.90
C LEU A 148 7.66 -37.83 -28.71
N SER A 149 7.21 -38.97 -28.17
CA SER A 149 8.08 -40.14 -27.99
C SER A 149 8.58 -40.71 -29.32
N GLU A 150 7.76 -40.76 -30.37
CA GLU A 150 8.21 -41.13 -31.73
C GLU A 150 9.29 -40.17 -32.25
N LEU A 151 9.11 -38.86 -32.11
CA LEU A 151 10.10 -37.89 -32.54
C LEU A 151 11.42 -38.05 -31.77
N GLN A 152 11.35 -38.24 -30.45
CA GLN A 152 12.50 -38.45 -29.56
C GLN A 152 13.27 -39.72 -29.94
N GLU A 153 12.59 -40.82 -30.25
CA GLU A 153 13.22 -42.05 -30.75
C GLU A 153 13.93 -41.83 -32.08
N ARG A 154 13.33 -41.07 -33.01
CA ARG A 154 13.94 -40.78 -34.32
C ARG A 154 15.25 -39.99 -34.21
N VAL A 155 15.37 -39.12 -33.20
CA VAL A 155 16.59 -38.35 -32.94
C VAL A 155 17.51 -39.01 -31.90
N GLY A 156 17.19 -40.23 -31.44
CA GLY A 156 18.04 -40.98 -30.51
C GLY A 156 17.99 -40.53 -29.05
N GLN A 157 17.04 -39.68 -28.65
CA GLN A 157 16.81 -39.26 -27.25
C GLN A 157 16.10 -40.37 -26.44
N MET A 158 16.76 -41.52 -26.28
CA MET A 158 16.10 -42.75 -25.81
C MET A 158 15.58 -42.68 -24.38
N ASP A 159 16.30 -42.03 -23.47
CA ASP A 159 15.86 -41.89 -22.07
C ASP A 159 14.59 -41.03 -21.95
N ASP A 160 14.54 -39.93 -22.70
CA ASP A 160 13.36 -39.06 -22.74
C ASP A 160 12.19 -39.72 -23.45
N ALA A 161 12.45 -40.38 -24.59
CA ALA A 161 11.46 -41.16 -25.30
C ALA A 161 10.82 -42.19 -24.38
N MET A 162 11.62 -42.91 -23.59
CA MET A 162 11.13 -43.96 -22.71
C MET A 162 10.26 -43.40 -21.57
N ARG A 163 10.69 -42.30 -20.93
CA ARG A 163 9.86 -41.59 -19.93
C ARG A 163 8.54 -41.11 -20.53
N THR A 164 8.57 -40.54 -21.74
CA THR A 164 7.38 -40.08 -22.45
C THR A 164 6.48 -41.26 -22.81
N ARG A 165 7.03 -42.40 -23.26
CA ARG A 165 6.30 -43.60 -23.67
C ARG A 165 5.56 -44.27 -22.51
N MET A 166 6.16 -44.32 -21.31
CA MET A 166 5.44 -44.78 -20.10
C MET A 166 4.21 -43.91 -19.82
N ARG A 167 4.34 -42.58 -19.91
CA ARG A 167 3.20 -41.65 -19.77
C ARG A 167 2.17 -41.80 -20.89
N THR A 168 2.59 -42.18 -22.11
CA THR A 168 1.67 -42.48 -23.23
C THR A 168 0.76 -43.66 -22.88
N VAL A 169 1.30 -44.72 -22.25
CA VAL A 169 0.49 -45.87 -21.79
C VAL A 169 -0.49 -45.44 -20.70
N GLU A 170 -0.06 -44.64 -19.73
CA GLU A 170 -0.96 -44.11 -18.70
C GLU A 170 -2.09 -43.26 -19.29
N ALA A 171 -1.77 -42.39 -20.26
CA ALA A 171 -2.77 -41.55 -20.94
C ALA A 171 -3.75 -42.40 -21.76
N ALA A 172 -3.27 -43.46 -22.41
CA ALA A 172 -4.11 -44.42 -23.12
C ALA A 172 -5.06 -45.17 -22.18
N ASP A 173 -4.57 -45.66 -21.05
CA ASP A 173 -5.39 -46.37 -20.05
C ASP A 173 -6.45 -45.47 -19.41
N ARG A 174 -6.10 -44.22 -19.10
CA ARG A 174 -7.03 -43.20 -18.57
C ARG A 174 -8.09 -42.81 -19.58
N SER A 175 -7.82 -43.02 -20.86
CA SER A 175 -8.76 -42.71 -21.92
C SER A 175 -9.88 -43.74 -22.08
N GLY A 176 -9.79 -44.88 -21.38
CA GLY A 176 -10.80 -45.95 -21.40
C GLY A 176 -10.88 -46.76 -22.70
N ASP A 177 -10.08 -46.43 -23.71
CA ASP A 177 -10.06 -47.08 -25.02
C ASP A 177 -9.03 -48.22 -25.02
N SER A 178 -9.55 -49.44 -25.18
CA SER A 178 -8.74 -50.67 -25.18
C SER A 178 -7.86 -50.79 -26.42
N ARG A 179 -8.26 -50.21 -27.55
CA ARG A 179 -7.47 -50.18 -28.79
C ARG A 179 -6.26 -49.26 -28.64
N ARG A 180 -6.44 -48.04 -28.12
CA ARG A 180 -5.34 -47.12 -27.76
C ARG A 180 -4.41 -47.75 -26.73
N SER A 181 -4.97 -48.42 -25.73
CA SER A 181 -4.22 -49.12 -24.69
C SER A 181 -3.33 -50.23 -25.27
N ALA A 182 -3.82 -50.97 -26.27
CA ALA A 182 -3.05 -51.97 -27.00
C ALA A 182 -1.93 -51.34 -27.85
N LEU A 183 -2.26 -50.30 -28.63
CA LEU A 183 -1.29 -49.59 -29.46
C LEU A 183 -0.15 -48.96 -28.64
N ALA A 184 -0.48 -48.30 -27.53
CA ALA A 184 0.50 -47.69 -26.64
C ALA A 184 1.49 -48.71 -26.06
N ARG A 185 0.99 -49.91 -25.69
CA ARG A 185 1.82 -51.01 -25.18
C ARG A 185 2.68 -51.66 -26.27
N SER A 186 2.14 -51.80 -27.48
CA SER A 186 2.93 -52.24 -28.64
C SER A 186 4.07 -51.26 -28.94
N ALA A 187 3.79 -49.96 -28.91
CA ALA A 187 4.81 -48.93 -29.09
C ALA A 187 5.83 -48.93 -27.94
N LEU A 188 5.40 -49.15 -26.69
CA LEU A 188 6.30 -49.33 -25.54
C LEU A 188 7.21 -50.55 -25.72
N ALA A 189 6.67 -51.65 -26.22
CA ALA A 189 7.45 -52.84 -26.52
C ALA A 189 8.53 -52.58 -27.58
N TRP A 190 8.19 -51.79 -28.61
CA TRP A 190 9.15 -51.32 -29.60
C TRP A 190 10.27 -50.48 -28.96
N SER A 191 9.94 -49.52 -28.10
CA SER A 191 10.95 -48.72 -27.37
C SER A 191 11.88 -49.61 -26.53
N TYR A 192 11.32 -50.57 -25.79
CA TYR A 192 12.12 -51.54 -25.01
C TYR A 192 13.06 -52.36 -25.90
N MET A 193 12.58 -52.82 -27.06
CA MET A 193 13.40 -53.56 -28.03
C MET A 193 14.58 -52.71 -28.52
N LEU A 194 14.35 -51.44 -28.87
CA LEU A 194 15.41 -50.53 -29.30
C LEU A 194 16.44 -50.26 -28.18
N MET A 195 16.02 -50.33 -26.91
CA MET A 195 16.90 -50.24 -25.73
C MET A 195 17.52 -51.59 -25.34
N ASN A 196 17.35 -52.63 -26.16
CA ASN A 196 17.81 -53.99 -25.92
C ASN A 196 17.26 -54.65 -24.62
N GLN A 197 16.06 -54.24 -24.19
CA GLN A 197 15.36 -54.81 -23.03
C GLN A 197 14.31 -55.83 -23.48
N MET A 198 14.77 -56.98 -23.98
CA MET A 198 13.91 -57.94 -24.69
C MET A 198 12.80 -58.57 -23.84
N ASP A 199 13.05 -58.82 -22.55
CA ASP A 199 12.02 -59.40 -21.67
C ASP A 199 10.89 -58.41 -21.40
N ALA A 200 11.23 -57.15 -21.12
CA ALA A 200 10.25 -56.08 -20.95
C ALA A 200 9.49 -55.80 -22.26
N ALA A 201 10.17 -55.88 -23.41
CA ALA A 201 9.54 -55.78 -24.73
C ALA A 201 8.49 -56.87 -24.94
N ARG A 202 8.86 -58.14 -24.66
CA ARG A 202 7.94 -59.28 -24.79
C ARG A 202 6.74 -59.16 -23.86
N GLU A 203 6.96 -58.80 -22.59
CA GLU A 203 5.90 -58.62 -21.60
C GLU A 203 4.92 -57.50 -22.01
N ALA A 204 5.43 -56.36 -22.46
CA ALA A 204 4.60 -55.25 -22.94
C ALA A 204 3.78 -55.64 -24.18
N ASN A 205 4.40 -56.35 -25.13
CA ASN A 205 3.74 -56.77 -26.36
C ASN A 205 2.70 -57.87 -26.11
N GLU A 206 2.95 -58.78 -25.17
CA GLU A 206 1.98 -59.82 -24.81
C GLU A 206 0.69 -59.21 -24.25
N ARG A 207 0.81 -58.18 -23.39
CA ARG A 207 -0.36 -57.42 -22.91
C ARG A 207 -1.11 -56.74 -24.07
N ALA A 208 -0.40 -56.18 -25.04
CA ALA A 208 -1.00 -55.60 -26.24
C ALA A 208 -1.75 -56.66 -27.06
N LEU A 209 -1.16 -57.86 -27.21
CA LEU A 209 -1.73 -58.97 -27.97
C LEU A 209 -3.00 -59.51 -27.32
N GLN A 210 -3.02 -59.63 -25.99
CA GLN A 210 -4.21 -60.03 -25.23
C GLN A 210 -5.36 -59.03 -25.40
N LEU A 211 -5.08 -57.72 -25.48
CA LEU A 211 -6.09 -56.71 -25.75
C LEU A 211 -6.57 -56.79 -27.20
N ALA A 212 -5.65 -56.89 -28.17
CA ALA A 212 -5.97 -56.98 -29.58
C ALA A 212 -6.85 -58.19 -29.92
N ARG A 213 -6.52 -59.37 -29.37
CA ARG A 213 -7.32 -60.60 -29.53
C ARG A 213 -8.71 -60.47 -28.93
N ARG A 214 -8.83 -59.85 -27.75
CA ARG A 214 -10.14 -59.63 -27.09
C ARG A 214 -11.05 -58.70 -27.90
N LEU A 215 -10.47 -57.70 -28.58
CA LEU A 215 -11.21 -56.75 -29.41
C LEU A 215 -11.63 -57.33 -30.77
N ASN A 216 -11.12 -58.51 -31.15
CA ASN A 216 -11.38 -59.15 -32.43
C ASN A 216 -11.21 -58.20 -33.65
N ASN A 217 -10.16 -57.38 -33.62
CA ASN A 217 -9.85 -56.40 -34.65
C ASN A 217 -8.60 -56.83 -35.45
N PRO A 218 -8.75 -57.29 -36.70
CA PRO A 218 -7.62 -57.78 -37.52
C PRO A 218 -6.53 -56.74 -37.80
N ASP A 219 -6.86 -55.46 -37.99
CA ASP A 219 -5.86 -54.40 -38.21
C ASP A 219 -5.00 -54.18 -36.97
N LEU A 220 -5.66 -54.05 -35.80
CA LEU A 220 -4.97 -53.91 -34.54
C LEU A 220 -4.08 -55.12 -34.24
N LEU A 221 -4.61 -56.33 -34.45
CA LEU A 221 -3.87 -57.57 -34.25
C LEU A 221 -2.64 -57.62 -35.17
N GLY A 222 -2.79 -57.25 -36.45
CA GLY A 222 -1.68 -57.17 -37.40
C GLY A 222 -0.57 -56.21 -36.95
N ARG A 223 -0.92 -55.02 -36.43
CA ARG A 223 0.07 -54.05 -35.89
C ARG A 223 0.87 -54.61 -34.71
N VAL A 224 0.19 -55.29 -33.78
CA VAL A 224 0.84 -55.87 -32.59
C VAL A 224 1.69 -57.09 -32.96
N LEU A 225 1.20 -57.95 -33.86
CA LEU A 225 1.95 -59.09 -34.38
C LEU A 225 3.19 -58.65 -35.18
N ASN A 226 3.11 -57.54 -35.93
CA ASN A 226 4.28 -56.97 -36.58
C ASN A 226 5.36 -56.60 -35.55
N THR A 227 4.98 -55.97 -34.43
CA THR A 227 5.92 -55.68 -33.34
C THR A 227 6.47 -56.95 -32.71
N GLN A 228 5.63 -57.97 -32.51
CA GLN A 228 6.07 -59.28 -32.03
C GLN A 228 7.12 -59.90 -32.95
N ALA A 229 6.92 -59.80 -34.26
CA ALA A 229 7.82 -60.37 -35.25
C ALA A 229 9.25 -59.82 -35.10
N PHE A 230 9.38 -58.51 -34.95
CA PHE A 230 10.70 -57.87 -34.73
C PHE A 230 11.30 -58.22 -33.37
N ILE A 231 10.52 -58.21 -32.29
CA ILE A 231 11.03 -58.58 -30.94
C ILE A 231 11.61 -60.01 -30.95
N GLU A 232 10.91 -60.95 -31.57
CA GLU A 232 11.38 -62.33 -31.65
C GLU A 232 12.60 -62.47 -32.57
N ALA A 233 12.64 -61.76 -33.70
CA ALA A 233 13.80 -61.79 -34.59
C ALA A 233 15.06 -61.20 -33.95
N GLU A 234 14.95 -60.09 -33.22
CA GLU A 234 16.07 -59.48 -32.47
C GLU A 234 16.48 -60.32 -31.25
N SER A 235 15.56 -61.14 -30.72
CA SER A 235 15.86 -62.13 -29.67
C SER A 235 16.52 -63.41 -30.23
N GLY A 236 16.79 -63.49 -31.53
CA GLY A 236 17.38 -64.66 -32.20
C GLY A 236 16.37 -65.71 -32.68
N ASN A 237 15.08 -65.52 -32.44
CA ASN A 237 14.00 -66.44 -32.83
C ASN A 237 13.42 -66.07 -34.21
N LEU A 238 14.26 -66.04 -35.25
CA LEU A 238 13.86 -65.58 -36.59
C LEU A 238 12.66 -66.35 -37.17
N ALA A 239 12.58 -67.66 -36.93
CA ALA A 239 11.49 -68.51 -37.41
C ALA A 239 10.13 -68.10 -36.81
N THR A 240 10.10 -67.82 -35.50
CA THR A 240 8.90 -67.33 -34.81
C THR A 240 8.50 -65.96 -35.32
N GLY A 241 9.48 -65.08 -35.56
CA GLY A 241 9.23 -63.77 -36.16
C GLY A 241 8.63 -63.87 -37.56
N ALA A 242 9.18 -64.74 -38.42
CA ALA A 242 8.68 -64.99 -39.75
C ALA A 242 7.25 -65.58 -39.75
N GLN A 243 6.94 -66.47 -38.79
CA GLN A 243 5.58 -67.00 -38.62
C GLN A 243 4.59 -65.90 -38.22
N ALA A 244 4.95 -65.04 -37.26
CA ALA A 244 4.11 -63.92 -36.87
C ALA A 244 3.86 -62.98 -38.07
N MET A 245 4.88 -62.73 -38.89
CA MET A 245 4.74 -61.91 -40.09
C MET A 245 3.86 -62.57 -41.17
N HIS A 246 3.91 -63.90 -41.31
CA HIS A 246 2.99 -64.62 -42.19
C HIS A 246 1.53 -64.44 -41.75
N GLU A 247 1.26 -64.50 -40.44
CA GLU A 247 -0.06 -64.23 -39.87
C GLU A 247 -0.51 -62.78 -40.15
N VAL A 248 0.38 -61.80 -40.00
CA VAL A 248 0.12 -60.38 -40.34
C VAL A 248 -0.34 -60.24 -41.79
N LEU A 249 0.39 -60.85 -42.73
CA LEU A 249 0.04 -60.76 -44.16
C LEU A 249 -1.34 -61.37 -44.43
N GLY A 250 -1.65 -62.54 -43.86
CA GLY A 250 -2.96 -63.16 -44.02
C GLY A 250 -4.11 -62.29 -43.49
N LEU A 251 -3.93 -61.70 -42.30
CA LEU A 251 -4.92 -60.80 -41.69
C LEU A 251 -5.17 -59.55 -42.55
N ILE A 252 -4.12 -58.91 -43.02
CA ILE A 252 -4.21 -57.63 -43.73
C ILE A 252 -4.64 -57.82 -45.19
N GLU A 253 -4.27 -58.92 -45.84
CA GLU A 253 -4.81 -59.28 -47.15
C GLU A 253 -6.34 -59.50 -47.06
N SER A 254 -6.82 -60.13 -45.99
CA SER A 254 -8.26 -60.35 -45.78
C SER A 254 -9.05 -59.07 -45.46
N SER A 255 -8.40 -58.07 -44.85
CA SER A 255 -9.04 -56.79 -44.51
C SER A 255 -9.16 -55.83 -45.70
N GLY A 256 -8.36 -56.05 -46.75
CA GLY A 256 -8.29 -55.17 -47.92
C GLY A 256 -7.55 -53.85 -47.69
N ASP A 257 -6.84 -53.70 -46.56
CA ASP A 257 -6.04 -52.50 -46.28
C ASP A 257 -4.74 -52.50 -47.09
N LYS A 258 -4.82 -51.94 -48.30
CA LYS A 258 -3.68 -51.81 -49.22
C LYS A 258 -2.54 -50.96 -48.65
N THR A 259 -2.84 -49.99 -47.79
CA THR A 259 -1.87 -49.07 -47.20
C THR A 259 -0.95 -49.79 -46.23
N SER A 260 -1.54 -50.56 -45.31
CA SER A 260 -0.77 -51.37 -44.36
C SER A 260 -0.12 -52.57 -45.04
N LEU A 261 -0.77 -53.19 -46.03
CA LEU A 261 -0.23 -54.33 -46.75
C LEU A 261 1.10 -54.02 -47.44
N ALA A 262 1.24 -52.85 -48.07
CA ALA A 262 2.48 -52.45 -48.72
C ALA A 262 3.67 -52.40 -47.73
N LEU A 263 3.44 -51.83 -46.54
CA LEU A 263 4.44 -51.77 -45.48
C LEU A 263 4.77 -53.16 -44.93
N TYR A 264 3.77 -53.99 -44.63
CA TYR A 264 4.01 -55.32 -44.08
C TYR A 264 4.66 -56.28 -45.08
N LEU A 265 4.42 -56.12 -46.39
CA LEU A 265 5.17 -56.83 -47.42
C LEU A 265 6.65 -56.42 -47.42
N ALA A 266 6.94 -55.12 -47.28
CA ALA A 266 8.32 -54.64 -47.16
C ALA A 266 9.00 -55.18 -45.89
N ASN A 267 8.29 -55.17 -44.76
CA ASN A 267 8.79 -55.76 -43.51
C ASN A 267 9.01 -57.26 -43.65
N ALA A 268 8.06 -58.00 -44.22
CA ALA A 268 8.17 -59.45 -44.43
C ALA A 268 9.36 -59.85 -45.31
N ALA A 269 9.72 -59.00 -46.27
CA ALA A 269 10.91 -59.20 -47.07
C ALA A 269 12.20 -59.21 -46.24
N ASP A 270 12.28 -58.46 -45.13
CA ASP A 270 13.43 -58.53 -44.21
C ASP A 270 13.56 -59.92 -43.57
N PHE A 271 12.45 -60.51 -43.15
CA PHE A 271 12.45 -61.85 -42.56
C PHE A 271 12.86 -62.92 -43.57
N SER A 272 12.34 -62.84 -44.80
CA SER A 272 12.73 -63.73 -45.90
C SER A 272 14.22 -63.57 -46.24
N LEU A 273 14.71 -62.33 -46.31
CA LEU A 273 16.11 -61.98 -46.54
C LEU A 273 17.03 -62.57 -45.45
N ARG A 274 16.70 -62.34 -44.17
CA ARG A 274 17.47 -62.86 -43.02
C ARG A 274 17.45 -64.38 -42.94
N SER A 275 16.37 -65.01 -43.43
CA SER A 275 16.23 -66.48 -43.48
C SER A 275 16.96 -67.11 -44.67
N GLY A 276 17.53 -66.31 -45.58
CA GLY A 276 18.22 -66.78 -46.78
C GLY A 276 17.32 -67.06 -47.98
N ASP A 277 16.00 -66.84 -47.87
CA ASP A 277 15.07 -66.95 -48.99
C ASP A 277 15.00 -65.64 -49.78
N TYR A 278 16.08 -65.39 -50.53
CA TYR A 278 16.27 -64.16 -51.28
C TYR A 278 15.25 -63.99 -52.42
N GLN A 279 14.73 -65.08 -52.98
CA GLN A 279 13.74 -65.02 -54.06
C GLN A 279 12.38 -64.56 -53.54
N THR A 280 11.92 -65.14 -52.42
CA THR A 280 10.68 -64.69 -51.77
C THR A 280 10.81 -63.24 -51.29
N ALA A 281 11.97 -62.85 -50.74
CA ALA A 281 12.23 -61.46 -50.36
C ALA A 281 12.06 -60.50 -51.55
N ILE A 282 12.63 -60.83 -52.73
CA ILE A 282 12.50 -60.01 -53.94
C ILE A 282 11.04 -59.90 -54.38
N GLN A 283 10.28 -61.00 -54.40
CA GLN A 283 8.86 -61.00 -54.78
C GLN A 283 8.01 -60.14 -53.84
N GLN A 284 8.23 -60.25 -52.53
CA GLN A 284 7.57 -59.43 -51.52
C GLN A 284 7.90 -57.95 -51.72
N CYS A 285 9.17 -57.60 -51.95
CA CYS A 285 9.60 -56.25 -52.26
C CYS A 285 8.96 -55.70 -53.55
N GLU A 286 8.86 -56.50 -54.62
CA GLU A 286 8.25 -56.05 -55.87
C GLU A 286 6.76 -55.70 -55.71
N ARG A 287 6.02 -56.52 -54.97
CA ARG A 287 4.63 -56.22 -54.60
C ARG A 287 4.56 -54.95 -53.75
N ALA A 288 5.40 -54.85 -52.71
CA ALA A 288 5.47 -53.68 -51.84
C ALA A 288 5.80 -52.39 -52.63
N LEU A 289 6.71 -52.45 -53.60
CA LEU A 289 7.09 -51.31 -54.42
C LEU A 289 5.98 -50.86 -55.37
N ALA A 290 5.30 -51.81 -56.02
CA ALA A 290 4.16 -51.49 -56.89
C ALA A 290 3.06 -50.77 -56.11
N MET A 291 2.71 -51.30 -54.92
CA MET A 291 1.70 -50.72 -54.05
C MET A 291 2.15 -49.39 -53.45
N GLY A 292 3.36 -49.33 -52.88
CA GLY A 292 3.91 -48.13 -52.25
C GLY A 292 4.02 -46.96 -53.23
N LYS A 293 4.41 -47.20 -54.48
CA LYS A 293 4.43 -46.17 -55.53
C LYS A 293 3.02 -45.69 -55.89
N ALA A 294 2.06 -46.59 -56.07
CA ALA A 294 0.67 -46.24 -56.35
C ALA A 294 0.04 -45.42 -55.22
N LEU A 295 0.42 -45.72 -53.98
CA LEU A 295 -0.05 -45.04 -52.76
C LEU A 295 0.82 -43.84 -52.35
N LYS A 296 1.88 -43.52 -53.10
CA LYS A 296 2.86 -42.45 -52.79
C LYS A 296 3.50 -42.57 -51.40
N GLN A 297 3.72 -43.79 -50.92
CA GLN A 297 4.39 -44.07 -49.65
C GLN A 297 5.92 -44.13 -49.83
N THR A 298 6.58 -42.98 -49.83
CA THR A 298 8.03 -42.88 -50.09
C THR A 298 8.88 -43.72 -49.13
N ASP A 299 8.51 -43.76 -47.84
CA ASP A 299 9.23 -44.53 -46.83
C ASP A 299 9.16 -46.04 -47.07
N THR A 300 7.95 -46.55 -47.35
CA THR A 300 7.71 -47.95 -47.73
C THR A 300 8.49 -48.32 -48.99
N VAL A 301 8.51 -47.44 -50.00
CA VAL A 301 9.29 -47.63 -51.23
C VAL A 301 10.78 -47.72 -50.92
N GLY A 302 11.32 -46.82 -50.10
CA GLY A 302 12.73 -46.85 -49.71
C GLY A 302 13.11 -48.10 -48.92
N LEU A 303 12.24 -48.58 -48.03
CA LEU A 303 12.44 -49.83 -47.28
C LEU A 303 12.45 -51.05 -48.21
N ALA A 304 11.45 -51.16 -49.09
CA ALA A 304 11.36 -52.28 -50.03
C ALA A 304 12.52 -52.29 -51.03
N LEU A 305 12.99 -51.13 -51.50
CA LEU A 305 14.18 -51.02 -52.33
C LEU A 305 15.43 -51.49 -51.59
N SER A 306 15.58 -51.11 -50.31
CA SER A 306 16.70 -51.57 -49.48
C SER A 306 16.67 -53.09 -49.38
N ASN A 307 15.57 -53.69 -48.90
CA ASN A 307 15.48 -55.15 -48.75
C ASN A 307 15.71 -55.91 -50.06
N ARG A 308 15.19 -55.39 -51.19
CA ARG A 308 15.44 -55.97 -52.52
C ARG A 308 16.90 -55.84 -52.95
N ALA A 309 17.54 -54.70 -52.67
CA ALA A 309 18.96 -54.50 -52.94
C ALA A 309 19.80 -55.54 -52.19
N MET A 310 19.58 -55.70 -50.88
CA MET A 310 20.29 -56.67 -50.05
C MET A 310 20.08 -58.11 -50.56
N ALA A 311 18.85 -58.49 -50.93
CA ALA A 311 18.54 -59.80 -51.49
C ALA A 311 19.29 -60.05 -52.82
N LYS A 312 19.29 -59.06 -53.72
CA LYS A 312 20.03 -59.12 -54.99
C LYS A 312 21.54 -59.20 -54.79
N ILE A 313 22.08 -58.47 -53.81
CA ILE A 313 23.50 -58.53 -53.44
C ILE A 313 23.88 -59.94 -52.98
N MET A 314 23.07 -60.58 -52.13
CA MET A 314 23.30 -61.96 -51.70
C MET A 314 23.22 -62.97 -52.85
N LEU A 315 22.37 -62.71 -53.85
CA LEU A 315 22.32 -63.47 -55.11
C LEU A 315 23.45 -63.09 -56.11
N LYS A 316 24.42 -62.26 -55.69
CA LYS A 316 25.54 -61.75 -56.50
C LYS A 316 25.13 -60.93 -57.72
N GLN A 317 23.91 -60.40 -57.73
CA GLN A 317 23.40 -59.48 -58.75
C GLN A 317 23.78 -58.03 -58.40
N PHE A 318 25.09 -57.77 -58.28
CA PHE A 318 25.62 -56.55 -57.66
C PHE A 318 25.14 -55.25 -58.35
N GLU A 319 25.13 -55.19 -59.68
CA GLU A 319 24.70 -53.99 -60.42
C GLU A 319 23.23 -53.64 -60.16
N SER A 320 22.34 -54.65 -60.24
CA SER A 320 20.91 -54.43 -59.99
C SER A 320 20.63 -54.12 -58.52
N GLY A 321 21.35 -54.78 -57.59
CA GLY A 321 21.23 -54.49 -56.17
C GLY A 321 21.71 -53.08 -55.83
N LYS A 322 22.83 -52.64 -56.42
CA LYS A 322 23.35 -51.28 -56.23
C LYS A 322 22.38 -50.22 -56.76
N ALA A 323 21.76 -50.43 -57.92
CA ALA A 323 20.77 -49.49 -58.45
C ALA A 323 19.56 -49.30 -57.51
N ASP A 324 19.07 -50.40 -56.92
CA ASP A 324 17.99 -50.34 -55.92
C ASP A 324 18.44 -49.60 -54.65
N LEU A 325 19.67 -49.84 -54.19
CA LEU A 325 20.24 -49.17 -53.02
C LEU A 325 20.42 -47.67 -53.25
N ASP A 326 20.98 -47.27 -54.39
CA ASP A 326 21.20 -45.86 -54.75
C ASP A 326 19.87 -45.09 -54.80
N GLU A 327 18.81 -45.71 -55.30
CA GLU A 327 17.44 -45.17 -55.23
C GLU A 327 16.97 -45.01 -53.78
N ALA A 328 17.12 -46.03 -52.94
CA ALA A 328 16.73 -45.97 -51.53
C ALA A 328 17.48 -44.87 -50.77
N LEU A 329 18.78 -44.69 -51.02
CA LEU A 329 19.60 -43.65 -50.40
C LEU A 329 19.16 -42.25 -50.84
N ARG A 330 18.81 -42.08 -52.12
CA ARG A 330 18.28 -40.81 -52.64
C ARG A 330 16.94 -40.45 -52.02
N LEU A 331 16.06 -41.44 -51.80
CA LEU A 331 14.79 -41.23 -51.12
C LEU A 331 14.99 -40.79 -49.66
N SER A 332 15.94 -41.39 -48.93
CA SER A 332 16.29 -40.92 -47.57
C SER A 332 16.80 -39.48 -47.55
N GLU A 333 17.61 -39.11 -48.54
CA GLU A 333 18.16 -37.76 -48.66
C GLU A 333 17.08 -36.73 -49.00
N ALA A 334 16.23 -37.03 -49.99
CA ALA A 334 15.10 -36.18 -50.36
C ALA A 334 14.08 -36.03 -49.21
N ALA A 335 13.95 -37.04 -48.36
CA ALA A 335 13.12 -37.00 -47.16
C ALA A 335 13.76 -36.27 -45.97
N GLY A 336 15.00 -35.76 -46.11
CA GLY A 336 15.71 -35.09 -45.01
C GLY A 336 16.05 -36.01 -43.84
N GLN A 337 16.22 -37.32 -44.09
CA GLN A 337 16.51 -38.34 -43.07
C GLN A 337 17.96 -38.89 -43.21
N PRO A 338 19.00 -38.09 -42.92
CA PRO A 338 20.38 -38.52 -43.08
C PRO A 338 20.78 -39.65 -42.12
N GLY A 339 20.15 -39.75 -40.94
CA GLY A 339 20.32 -40.90 -40.04
C GLY A 339 19.83 -42.22 -40.66
N LEU A 340 18.69 -42.20 -41.36
CA LEU A 340 18.18 -43.37 -42.09
C LEU A 340 19.11 -43.72 -43.27
N LYS A 341 19.61 -42.71 -44.00
CA LYS A 341 20.62 -42.89 -45.05
C LYS A 341 21.88 -43.58 -44.50
N ALA A 342 22.38 -43.15 -43.35
CA ALA A 342 23.52 -43.77 -42.67
C ALA A 342 23.22 -45.23 -42.29
N LYS A 343 22.06 -45.52 -41.71
CA LYS A 343 21.66 -46.90 -41.37
C LYS A 343 21.63 -47.81 -42.60
N ARG A 344 21.04 -47.36 -43.72
CA ARG A 344 20.99 -48.10 -44.99
C ARG A 344 22.38 -48.38 -45.55
N LEU A 345 23.31 -47.41 -45.48
CA LEU A 345 24.71 -47.60 -45.89
C LEU A 345 25.40 -48.68 -45.06
N LEU A 346 25.25 -48.63 -43.74
CA LEU A 346 25.86 -49.61 -42.83
C LEU A 346 25.34 -51.02 -43.09
N GLU A 347 24.03 -51.16 -43.24
CA GLU A 347 23.39 -52.44 -43.51
C GLU A 347 23.84 -53.03 -44.86
N ALA A 348 23.80 -52.21 -45.92
CA ALA A 348 24.27 -52.63 -47.23
C ALA A 348 25.75 -53.05 -47.23
N ALA A 349 26.61 -52.35 -46.49
CA ALA A 349 28.01 -52.70 -46.33
C ALA A 349 28.18 -54.13 -45.79
N GLY A 350 27.41 -54.50 -44.75
CA GLY A 350 27.41 -55.85 -44.18
C GLY A 350 26.91 -56.92 -45.16
N TYR A 351 25.93 -56.61 -46.02
CA TYR A 351 25.47 -57.55 -47.05
C TYR A 351 26.48 -57.71 -48.19
N PHE A 352 27.16 -56.64 -48.61
CA PHE A 352 28.26 -56.75 -49.57
C PHE A 352 29.41 -57.59 -49.02
N GLU A 353 29.74 -57.43 -47.73
CA GLU A 353 30.75 -58.23 -47.05
C GLU A 353 30.35 -59.72 -47.02
N LYS A 354 29.12 -60.04 -46.58
CA LYS A 354 28.58 -61.42 -46.60
C LYS A 354 28.56 -62.03 -48.00
N ALA A 355 28.32 -61.24 -49.04
CA ALA A 355 28.33 -61.69 -50.43
C ALA A 355 29.75 -61.79 -51.03
N GLY A 356 30.80 -61.41 -50.29
CA GLY A 356 32.20 -61.46 -50.69
C GLY A 356 32.67 -60.29 -51.56
N ASN A 357 31.85 -59.26 -51.75
CA ASN A 357 32.22 -58.04 -52.51
C ASN A 357 32.85 -57.00 -51.56
N LEU A 358 34.09 -57.26 -51.16
CA LEU A 358 34.81 -56.46 -50.16
C LEU A 358 35.04 -55.00 -50.61
N THR A 359 35.21 -54.75 -51.90
CA THR A 359 35.38 -53.39 -52.44
C THR A 359 34.12 -52.56 -52.22
N SER A 360 32.94 -53.10 -52.58
CA SER A 360 31.67 -52.43 -52.32
C SER A 360 31.43 -52.30 -50.81
N ALA A 361 31.71 -53.33 -50.02
CA ALA A 361 31.56 -53.27 -48.56
C ALA A 361 32.37 -52.11 -47.96
N LEU A 362 33.68 -52.02 -48.28
CA LEU A 362 34.56 -50.97 -47.79
C LEU A 362 34.07 -49.58 -48.20
N ASN A 363 33.66 -49.40 -49.46
CA ASN A 363 33.13 -48.11 -49.94
C ASN A 363 31.89 -47.67 -49.15
N HIS A 364 30.98 -48.59 -48.83
CA HIS A 364 29.77 -48.27 -48.06
C HIS A 364 30.09 -48.03 -46.57
N TYR A 365 31.03 -48.76 -45.97
CA TYR A 365 31.52 -48.47 -44.61
C TYR A 365 32.17 -47.08 -44.52
N LEU A 366 32.97 -46.69 -45.52
CA LEU A 366 33.58 -45.36 -45.56
C LEU A 366 32.54 -44.25 -45.76
N ALA A 367 31.54 -44.47 -46.63
CA ALA A 367 30.43 -43.55 -46.82
C ALA A 367 29.60 -43.41 -45.52
N TYR A 368 29.29 -44.52 -44.86
CA TYR A 368 28.62 -44.54 -43.56
C TYR A 368 29.41 -43.75 -42.52
N ARG A 369 30.71 -44.04 -42.36
CA ARG A 369 31.57 -43.36 -41.38
C ARG A 369 31.63 -41.85 -41.63
N THR A 370 31.81 -41.46 -42.89
CA THR A 370 31.87 -40.04 -43.27
C THR A 370 30.58 -39.32 -42.90
N LEU A 371 29.42 -39.93 -43.21
CA LEU A 371 28.11 -39.37 -42.90
C LEU A 371 27.84 -39.36 -41.39
N ALA A 372 28.20 -40.42 -40.66
CA ALA A 372 28.06 -40.50 -39.22
C ALA A 372 28.91 -39.43 -38.51
N ASP A 373 30.16 -39.23 -38.94
CA ASP A 373 31.05 -38.18 -38.40
C ASP A 373 30.54 -36.76 -38.72
N GLN A 374 29.88 -36.58 -39.86
CA GLN A 374 29.21 -35.31 -40.19
C GLN A 374 28.01 -35.07 -39.28
N LEU A 375 27.12 -36.06 -39.15
CA LEU A 375 25.92 -35.97 -38.31
C LEU A 375 26.27 -35.71 -36.85
N PHE A 376 27.26 -36.42 -36.33
CA PHE A 376 27.74 -36.22 -34.96
C PHE A 376 28.26 -34.79 -34.74
N ARG A 377 29.04 -34.24 -35.70
CA ARG A 377 29.54 -32.87 -35.60
C ARG A 377 28.42 -31.83 -35.68
N GLU A 378 27.47 -32.01 -36.60
CA GLU A 378 26.31 -31.13 -36.71
C GLU A 378 25.46 -31.15 -35.43
N GLU A 379 25.26 -32.33 -34.84
CA GLU A 379 24.53 -32.49 -33.59
C GLU A 379 25.26 -31.82 -32.42
N GLN A 380 26.58 -32.00 -32.29
CA GLN A 380 27.39 -31.28 -31.31
C GLN A 380 27.30 -29.76 -31.48
N GLN A 381 27.37 -29.26 -32.72
CA GLN A 381 27.25 -27.83 -33.01
C GLN A 381 25.87 -27.28 -32.63
N LYS A 382 24.79 -28.03 -32.91
CA LYS A 382 23.43 -27.67 -32.52
C LYS A 382 23.28 -27.59 -31.01
N VAL A 383 23.77 -28.59 -30.26
CA VAL A 383 23.73 -28.58 -28.78
C VAL A 383 24.48 -27.36 -28.22
N VAL A 384 25.67 -27.05 -28.75
CA VAL A 384 26.43 -25.87 -28.34
C VAL A 384 25.68 -24.57 -28.65
N LEU A 385 25.06 -24.47 -29.83
CA LEU A 385 24.26 -23.32 -30.21
C LEU A 385 23.03 -23.16 -29.31
N GLU A 386 22.31 -24.24 -29.01
CA GLU A 386 21.16 -24.25 -28.12
C GLU A 386 21.55 -23.78 -26.71
N LEU A 387 22.63 -24.33 -26.15
CA LEU A 387 23.18 -23.91 -24.87
C LEU A 387 23.52 -22.41 -24.88
N ARG A 388 24.15 -21.91 -25.94
CA ARG A 388 24.43 -20.48 -26.09
C ARG A 388 23.15 -19.64 -26.13
N THR A 389 22.15 -20.03 -26.93
CA THR A 389 20.88 -19.28 -26.99
C THR A 389 20.11 -19.32 -25.67
N ALA A 390 20.22 -20.42 -24.91
CA ALA A 390 19.61 -20.56 -23.59
C ALA A 390 20.33 -19.69 -22.57
N PHE A 391 21.66 -19.64 -22.61
CA PHE A 391 22.48 -18.75 -21.80
C PHE A 391 22.18 -17.27 -22.10
N ASP A 392 22.21 -16.88 -23.38
CA ASP A 392 21.87 -15.51 -23.83
C ASP A 392 20.45 -15.12 -23.41
N ARG A 393 19.48 -16.05 -23.49
CA ARG A 393 18.12 -15.84 -22.98
C ARG A 393 18.11 -15.62 -21.46
N SER A 394 18.88 -16.42 -20.71
CA SER A 394 18.99 -16.28 -19.26
C SER A 394 19.64 -14.95 -18.85
N GLU A 395 20.68 -14.51 -19.57
CA GLU A 395 21.31 -13.21 -19.34
C GLU A 395 20.34 -12.06 -19.62
N ARG A 396 19.68 -12.04 -20.78
CA ARG A 396 18.67 -11.01 -21.08
C ARG A 396 17.55 -10.98 -20.06
N GLN A 397 17.13 -12.13 -19.54
CA GLN A 397 16.13 -12.18 -18.46
C GLN A 397 16.65 -11.56 -17.16
N ARG A 398 17.93 -11.76 -16.81
CA ARG A 398 18.55 -11.13 -15.64
C ARG A 398 18.67 -9.62 -15.82
N GLU A 399 19.13 -9.16 -17.00
CA GLU A 399 19.22 -7.72 -17.32
C GLU A 399 17.84 -7.05 -17.22
N LEU A 400 16.82 -7.64 -17.84
CA LEU A 400 15.45 -7.13 -17.77
C LEU A 400 14.91 -7.09 -16.34
N ARG A 401 15.29 -8.06 -15.50
CA ARG A 401 14.90 -8.06 -14.09
C ARG A 401 15.57 -6.92 -13.33
N ILE A 402 16.88 -6.74 -13.50
CA ILE A 402 17.63 -5.64 -12.87
C ILE A 402 17.05 -4.29 -13.31
N LEU A 403 16.84 -4.09 -14.62
CA LEU A 403 16.24 -2.85 -15.14
C LEU A 403 14.85 -2.57 -14.57
N LYS A 404 14.00 -3.60 -14.39
CA LYS A 404 12.69 -3.45 -13.76
C LYS A 404 12.80 -3.07 -12.27
N GLU A 405 13.72 -3.70 -11.55
CA GLU A 405 13.98 -3.39 -10.14
C GLU A 405 14.52 -1.95 -9.99
N GLU A 406 15.44 -1.52 -10.86
CA GLU A 406 15.95 -0.14 -10.91
C GLU A 406 14.85 0.89 -11.22
N ALA A 407 14.00 0.62 -12.22
CA ALA A 407 12.88 1.49 -12.57
C ALA A 407 11.87 1.62 -11.41
N ALA A 408 11.59 0.51 -10.69
CA ALA A 408 10.73 0.53 -9.52
C ALA A 408 11.33 1.35 -8.37
N LEU A 409 12.64 1.21 -8.11
CA LEU A 409 13.35 2.00 -7.10
C LEU A 409 13.37 3.49 -7.45
N GLN A 410 13.56 3.84 -8.73
CA GLN A 410 13.47 5.23 -9.18
C GLN A 410 12.07 5.80 -9.00
N GLY A 411 11.03 5.03 -9.36
CA GLY A 411 9.63 5.41 -9.13
C GLY A 411 9.34 5.71 -7.65
N ALA A 412 9.74 4.81 -6.75
CA ALA A 412 9.56 5.00 -5.31
C ALA A 412 10.34 6.21 -4.76
N ARG A 413 11.54 6.50 -5.28
CA ARG A 413 12.31 7.69 -4.89
C ARG A 413 11.61 8.98 -5.30
N LEU A 414 11.07 9.04 -6.51
CA LEU A 414 10.33 10.21 -7.00
C LEU A 414 9.05 10.45 -6.19
N GLU A 415 8.30 9.39 -5.87
CA GLU A 415 7.15 9.50 -4.97
C GLU A 415 7.56 9.99 -3.57
N GLY A 416 8.66 9.47 -3.03
CA GLY A 416 9.22 9.91 -1.76
C GLY A 416 9.61 11.40 -1.77
N GLN A 417 10.28 11.87 -2.83
CA GLN A 417 10.62 13.29 -3.01
C GLN A 417 9.37 14.16 -3.09
N ARG A 418 8.36 13.75 -3.86
CA ARG A 418 7.09 14.48 -3.99
C ARG A 418 6.34 14.58 -2.66
N LEU A 419 6.33 13.51 -1.87
CA LEU A 419 5.75 13.53 -0.52
C LEU A 419 6.53 14.47 0.41
N GLN A 420 7.87 14.47 0.34
CA GLN A 420 8.70 15.41 1.10
C GLN A 420 8.41 16.86 0.71
N GLU A 421 8.30 17.18 -0.57
CA GLU A 421 7.95 18.52 -1.06
C GLU A 421 6.59 18.99 -0.53
N LEU A 422 5.56 18.13 -0.62
CA LEU A 422 4.24 18.42 -0.08
C LEU A 422 4.26 18.61 1.45
N THR A 423 5.06 17.81 2.15
CA THR A 423 5.22 17.91 3.61
C THR A 423 5.87 19.25 3.99
N TRP A 424 6.93 19.67 3.29
CA TRP A 424 7.55 20.98 3.53
C TRP A 424 6.62 22.14 3.19
N LEU A 425 5.86 22.04 2.10
CA LEU A 425 4.90 23.06 1.71
C LEU A 425 3.78 23.20 2.75
N THR A 426 3.24 22.10 3.26
CA THR A 426 2.23 22.12 4.33
C THR A 426 2.78 22.69 5.63
N ILE A 427 4.00 22.33 6.04
CA ILE A 427 4.68 22.93 7.21
C ILE A 427 4.84 24.45 7.02
N ALA A 428 5.26 24.90 5.84
CA ALA A 428 5.42 26.32 5.55
C ALA A 428 4.08 27.09 5.63
N VAL A 429 3.01 26.54 5.05
CA VAL A 429 1.66 27.13 5.12
C VAL A 429 1.19 27.23 6.56
N VAL A 430 1.31 26.15 7.35
CA VAL A 430 0.93 26.15 8.77
C VAL A 430 1.75 27.17 9.57
N GLY A 431 3.06 27.28 9.30
CA GLY A 431 3.93 28.28 9.91
C GLY A 431 3.49 29.72 9.63
N VAL A 432 3.20 30.03 8.36
CA VAL A 432 2.70 31.36 7.96
C VAL A 432 1.36 31.67 8.63
N CYS A 433 0.40 30.74 8.60
CA CYS A 433 -0.90 30.91 9.27
C CYS A 433 -0.75 31.14 10.78
N SER A 434 0.17 30.41 11.44
CA SER A 434 0.45 30.57 12.87
C SER A 434 1.04 31.94 13.20
N LEU A 435 1.97 32.44 12.37
CA LEU A 435 2.55 33.77 12.51
C LEU A 435 1.50 34.88 12.31
N LEU A 436 0.62 34.73 11.32
CA LEU A 436 -0.48 35.66 11.08
C LEU A 436 -1.46 35.69 12.26
N LEU A 437 -1.80 34.52 12.81
CA LEU A 437 -2.66 34.40 13.98
C LEU A 437 -2.03 35.05 15.22
N LEU A 438 -0.75 34.78 15.48
CA LEU A 438 0.00 35.40 16.58
C LEU A 438 0.06 36.92 16.43
N GLY A 439 0.34 37.42 15.22
CA GLY A 439 0.35 38.85 14.94
C GLY A 439 -1.04 39.50 15.15
N TRP A 440 -2.11 38.82 14.75
CA TRP A 440 -3.48 39.28 14.98
C TRP A 440 -3.84 39.30 16.47
N LEU A 441 -3.52 38.23 17.21
CA LEU A 441 -3.73 38.16 18.66
C LEU A 441 -2.96 39.27 19.38
N TRP A 442 -1.70 39.49 19.02
CA TRP A 442 -0.87 40.53 19.61
C TRP A 442 -1.46 41.93 19.39
N ARG A 443 -1.92 42.23 18.17
CA ARG A 443 -2.61 43.50 17.86
C ARG A 443 -3.87 43.66 18.71
N ARG A 444 -4.69 42.61 18.79
CA ARG A 444 -5.94 42.63 19.58
C ARG A 444 -5.68 42.88 21.06
N THR A 445 -4.73 42.18 21.65
CA THR A 445 -4.36 42.35 23.07
C THR A 445 -3.83 43.75 23.34
N ARG A 446 -3.02 44.31 22.43
CA ARG A 446 -2.49 45.67 22.58
C ARG A 446 -3.60 46.73 22.58
N HIS A 447 -4.58 46.62 21.68
CA HIS A 447 -5.73 47.53 21.66
C HIS A 447 -6.57 47.44 22.94
N ALA A 448 -6.84 46.23 23.43
CA ALA A 448 -7.58 46.03 24.68
C ALA A 448 -6.86 46.66 25.89
N ASN A 449 -5.52 46.51 25.96
CA ASN A 449 -4.74 47.09 27.04
C ASN A 449 -4.74 48.63 27.03
N GLN A 450 -4.76 49.26 25.85
CA GLN A 450 -4.85 50.73 25.74
C GLN A 450 -6.19 51.27 26.26
N GLN A 451 -7.30 50.61 25.90
CA GLN A 451 -8.63 50.98 26.39
C GLN A 451 -8.74 50.86 27.92
N LEU A 452 -8.14 49.81 28.48
CA LEU A 452 -8.11 49.63 29.94
C LEU A 452 -7.34 50.76 30.64
N ALA A 453 -6.21 51.20 30.06
CA ALA A 453 -5.40 52.28 30.60
C ALA A 453 -6.15 53.64 30.58
N GLU A 454 -6.88 53.93 29.51
CA GLU A 454 -7.68 55.16 29.39
C GLU A 454 -8.82 55.20 30.41
N ILE A 455 -9.54 54.10 30.61
CA ILE A 455 -10.63 54.00 31.60
C ILE A 455 -10.10 54.17 33.03
N ASN A 456 -8.97 53.55 33.36
CA ASN A 456 -8.36 53.69 34.68
C ASN A 456 -7.92 55.12 34.98
N ALA A 457 -7.38 55.84 33.99
CA ALA A 457 -6.98 57.24 34.15
C ALA A 457 -8.18 58.17 34.45
N GLN A 458 -9.35 57.91 33.85
CA GLN A 458 -10.56 58.70 34.06
C GLN A 458 -11.17 58.48 35.45
N LEU A 459 -11.14 57.25 35.97
CA LEU A 459 -11.63 56.92 37.32
C LEU A 459 -10.81 57.60 38.42
N GLN A 460 -9.50 57.75 38.21
CA GLN A 460 -8.61 58.33 39.22
C GLN A 460 -8.93 59.82 39.48
N VAL A 461 -9.17 60.60 38.42
CA VAL A 461 -9.50 62.04 38.51
C VAL A 461 -10.84 62.29 39.22
N GLN A 462 -11.85 61.43 39.02
CA GLN A 462 -13.15 61.58 39.67
C GLN A 462 -13.13 61.29 41.18
N SER A 463 -12.10 60.60 41.67
CA SER A 463 -11.98 60.17 43.07
C SER A 463 -11.21 61.18 43.97
N GLU A 464 -10.70 62.29 43.43
CA GLU A 464 -9.84 63.25 44.15
C GLU A 464 -10.52 64.56 44.59
N ARG A 465 -11.77 64.81 44.14
CA ARG A 465 -12.52 66.02 44.50
C ARG A 465 -13.79 65.71 45.27
N ASP A 466 -14.24 66.64 46.10
CA ASP A 466 -15.55 66.59 46.74
C ASP A 466 -16.65 66.99 45.72
N PRO A 467 -17.66 66.16 45.48
CA PRO A 467 -18.66 66.40 44.44
C PRO A 467 -19.60 67.59 44.71
N LEU A 468 -19.72 68.03 45.97
CA LEU A 468 -20.62 69.13 46.34
C LEU A 468 -19.92 70.49 46.26
N THR A 469 -18.71 70.60 46.81
CA THR A 469 -17.97 71.87 46.92
C THR A 469 -16.94 72.07 45.81
N GLY A 470 -16.56 71.00 45.10
CA GLY A 470 -15.53 71.02 44.05
C GLY A 470 -14.10 71.15 44.58
N LEU A 471 -13.92 71.25 45.91
CA LEU A 471 -12.63 71.29 46.58
C LEU A 471 -11.91 69.92 46.53
N ALA A 472 -10.62 69.90 46.88
CA ALA A 472 -9.93 68.65 47.13
C ALA A 472 -10.63 67.88 48.26
N ASN A 473 -10.73 66.55 48.14
CA ASN A 473 -11.25 65.73 49.23
C ASN A 473 -10.10 65.22 50.13
N ARG A 474 -10.47 64.62 51.26
CA ARG A 474 -9.53 64.02 52.22
C ARG A 474 -8.53 63.03 51.58
N ARG A 475 -8.91 62.32 50.49
CA ARG A 475 -8.04 61.37 49.80
C ARG A 475 -6.93 62.10 49.02
N HIS A 476 -7.28 63.13 48.27
CA HIS A 476 -6.31 63.94 47.53
C HIS A 476 -5.31 64.65 48.45
N MET A 477 -5.76 65.09 49.64
CA MET A 477 -4.88 65.61 50.68
C MET A 477 -3.82 64.59 51.11
N GLY A 478 -4.23 63.35 51.43
CA GLY A 478 -3.28 62.29 51.79
C GLY A 478 -2.28 61.97 50.67
N GLU A 479 -2.71 62.04 49.41
CA GLU A 479 -1.84 61.85 48.25
C GLU A 479 -0.84 63.00 48.07
N VAL A 480 -1.29 64.26 48.17
CA VAL A 480 -0.41 65.44 48.08
C VAL A 480 0.58 65.50 49.24
N MET A 481 0.15 65.13 50.45
CA MET A 481 1.03 65.08 51.63
C MET A 481 2.01 63.90 51.57
N GLY A 482 1.59 62.75 51.03
CA GLY A 482 2.46 61.59 50.78
C GLY A 482 3.50 61.80 49.67
N GLN A 483 3.28 62.76 48.77
CA GLN A 483 4.21 63.13 47.69
C GLN A 483 5.22 64.22 48.08
N CYS A 484 5.10 64.83 49.27
CA CYS A 484 6.11 65.75 49.80
C CYS A 484 7.42 64.99 50.10
N ARG A 485 8.50 65.33 49.39
CA ARG A 485 9.82 64.71 49.53
C ARG A 485 10.49 65.13 50.85
N GLY A 486 10.64 64.21 51.79
CA GLY A 486 11.43 64.35 53.03
C GLY A 486 10.68 63.80 54.23
N ASP A 487 11.31 62.88 54.98
CA ASP A 487 11.05 62.29 56.32
C ASP A 487 9.60 62.08 56.83
N GLY A 488 8.56 62.32 56.01
CA GLY A 488 7.14 62.26 56.37
C GLY A 488 6.64 63.41 57.23
N ARG A 489 7.44 64.46 57.46
CA ARG A 489 7.11 65.52 58.44
C ARG A 489 6.59 66.80 57.79
N TRP A 490 5.49 67.32 58.31
CA TRP A 490 4.84 68.54 57.81
C TRP A 490 5.64 69.80 58.15
N GLN A 491 5.74 70.70 57.17
CA GLN A 491 6.32 72.03 57.30
C GLN A 491 5.33 73.04 56.70
N GLY A 492 4.99 74.06 57.48
CA GLY A 492 3.95 75.04 57.16
C GLY A 492 2.84 75.07 58.19
N CYS A 493 1.75 75.75 57.88
CA CYS A 493 0.59 75.91 58.74
C CYS A 493 -0.55 74.96 58.33
N LEU A 494 -1.13 74.28 59.32
CA LEU A 494 -2.41 73.58 59.17
C LEU A 494 -3.49 74.32 59.95
N MET A 495 -4.66 74.47 59.32
CA MET A 495 -5.86 75.00 59.95
C MET A 495 -7.01 74.04 59.73
N LEU A 496 -7.70 73.67 60.80
CA LEU A 496 -8.95 72.94 60.73
C LEU A 496 -10.09 73.88 61.12
N ILE A 497 -11.06 73.97 60.24
CA ILE A 497 -12.20 74.87 60.32
C ILE A 497 -13.45 74.01 60.42
N ASP A 498 -14.33 74.32 61.35
CA ASP A 498 -15.65 73.72 61.42
C ASP A 498 -16.71 74.81 61.50
N LEU A 499 -17.78 74.63 60.73
CA LEU A 499 -18.89 75.56 60.69
C LEU A 499 -19.74 75.42 61.96
N ASP A 500 -19.80 76.49 62.74
CA ASP A 500 -20.51 76.48 64.01
C ASP A 500 -22.02 76.25 63.82
N HIS A 501 -22.60 75.41 64.67
CA HIS A 501 -24.03 75.11 64.67
C HIS A 501 -24.56 74.60 63.31
N PHE A 502 -23.72 73.99 62.47
CA PHE A 502 -24.13 73.50 61.15
C PHE A 502 -25.29 72.51 61.19
N LYS A 503 -25.31 71.60 62.18
CA LYS A 503 -26.48 70.74 62.43
C LYS A 503 -27.77 71.54 62.66
N THR A 504 -27.71 72.64 63.40
CA THR A 504 -28.87 73.53 63.58
C THR A 504 -29.29 74.20 62.28
N ILE A 505 -28.34 74.57 61.42
CA ILE A 505 -28.64 75.08 60.06
C ILE A 505 -29.42 74.02 59.27
N ASN A 506 -28.96 72.77 59.27
CA ASN A 506 -29.66 71.66 58.62
C ASN A 506 -31.05 71.39 59.23
N ASP A 507 -31.14 71.33 60.56
CA ASP A 507 -32.38 71.01 61.26
C ASP A 507 -33.44 72.12 61.08
N GLN A 508 -33.01 73.39 60.95
CA GLN A 508 -33.91 74.55 60.85
C GLN A 508 -34.26 74.94 59.41
N TYR A 509 -33.33 74.77 58.46
CA TYR A 509 -33.48 75.24 57.08
C TYR A 509 -33.45 74.11 56.03
N GLY A 510 -33.19 72.87 56.44
CA GLY A 510 -33.13 71.69 55.57
C GLY A 510 -31.73 71.45 54.98
N HIS A 511 -31.48 70.21 54.54
CA HIS A 511 -30.18 69.80 54.00
C HIS A 511 -29.74 70.60 52.77
N ALA A 512 -30.65 71.02 51.90
CA ALA A 512 -30.31 71.86 50.74
C ALA A 512 -29.78 73.25 51.15
N ALA A 513 -30.27 73.79 52.26
CA ALA A 513 -29.76 75.04 52.83
C ALA A 513 -28.39 74.84 53.48
N GLY A 514 -28.16 73.69 54.13
CA GLY A 514 -26.84 73.29 54.60
C GLY A 514 -25.83 73.11 53.47
N ASP A 515 -26.21 72.45 52.37
CA ASP A 515 -25.39 72.32 51.16
C ASP A 515 -25.04 73.69 50.58
N THR A 516 -26.01 74.62 50.52
CA THR A 516 -25.77 76.01 50.10
C THR A 516 -24.78 76.70 51.03
N ALA A 517 -24.89 76.48 52.35
CA ALA A 517 -23.96 77.03 53.33
C ALA A 517 -22.55 76.44 53.18
N LEU A 518 -22.41 75.16 52.85
CA LEU A 518 -21.12 74.50 52.59
C LEU A 518 -20.46 75.01 51.30
N VAL A 519 -21.21 75.14 50.22
CA VAL A 519 -20.72 75.70 48.94
C VAL A 519 -20.29 77.15 49.14
N GLU A 520 -21.06 77.93 49.87
CA GLU A 520 -20.74 79.33 50.14
C GLU A 520 -19.55 79.46 51.11
N ALA A 521 -19.42 78.59 52.12
CA ALA A 521 -18.24 78.49 52.96
C ALA A 521 -17.00 78.13 52.14
N ALA A 522 -17.08 77.10 51.30
CA ALA A 522 -15.99 76.69 50.40
C ALA A 522 -15.54 77.85 49.51
N ARG A 523 -16.50 78.58 48.91
CA ARG A 523 -16.23 79.76 48.07
C ARG A 523 -15.53 80.88 48.85
N ARG A 524 -15.97 81.16 50.08
CA ARG A 524 -15.38 82.21 50.94
C ARG A 524 -13.97 81.84 51.39
N LEU A 525 -13.78 80.61 51.84
CA LEU A 525 -12.48 80.08 52.24
C LEU A 525 -11.50 80.08 51.06
N ALA A 526 -11.95 79.66 49.87
CA ALA A 526 -11.16 79.74 48.64
C ALA A 526 -10.73 81.17 48.27
N GLY A 527 -11.50 82.18 48.70
CA GLY A 527 -11.18 83.59 48.46
C GLY A 527 -10.14 84.20 49.41
N VAL A 528 -9.82 83.52 50.52
CA VAL A 528 -8.84 84.03 51.50
C VAL A 528 -7.51 83.27 51.51
N VAL A 529 -7.48 82.07 50.92
CA VAL A 529 -6.27 81.25 50.72
C VAL A 529 -5.54 81.63 49.43
N GLN A 530 -4.25 81.35 49.36
CA GLN A 530 -3.42 81.58 48.17
C GLN A 530 -3.52 80.41 47.17
N ALA A 531 -3.04 80.59 45.94
CA ALA A 531 -3.11 79.56 44.91
C ALA A 531 -2.24 78.34 45.23
N GLU A 532 -1.17 78.53 46.01
CA GLU A 532 -0.28 77.51 46.53
C GLU A 532 -0.80 76.79 47.80
N ASP A 533 -1.88 77.29 48.41
CA ASP A 533 -2.49 76.66 49.58
C ASP A 533 -3.44 75.53 49.15
N LEU A 534 -3.43 74.45 49.92
CA LEU A 534 -4.35 73.34 49.69
C LEU A 534 -5.58 73.49 50.59
N LEU A 535 -6.72 73.80 49.97
CA LEU A 535 -8.03 73.85 50.62
C LEU A 535 -8.80 72.54 50.37
N VAL A 536 -9.17 71.88 51.45
CA VAL A 536 -9.76 70.53 51.45
C VAL A 536 -11.09 70.57 52.17
N ARG A 537 -12.11 69.91 51.62
CA ARG A 537 -13.27 69.51 52.42
C ARG A 537 -12.89 68.25 53.21
N TRP A 538 -12.64 68.43 54.49
CA TRP A 538 -12.07 67.40 55.36
C TRP A 538 -13.14 66.42 55.86
N GLY A 539 -14.33 66.94 56.16
CA GLY A 539 -15.47 66.21 56.69
C GLY A 539 -16.81 66.76 56.19
N GLY A 540 -17.89 66.44 56.91
CA GLY A 540 -19.25 66.87 56.54
C GLY A 540 -19.38 68.39 56.48
N GLU A 541 -18.96 69.06 57.56
CA GLU A 541 -18.98 70.53 57.73
C GLU A 541 -17.59 71.12 58.05
N GLU A 542 -16.55 70.30 57.87
CA GLU A 542 -15.17 70.62 58.22
C GLU A 542 -14.35 70.92 56.97
N PHE A 543 -13.54 71.98 57.05
CA PHE A 543 -12.60 72.38 56.02
C PHE A 543 -11.19 72.39 56.60
N LEU A 544 -10.21 72.00 55.80
CA LEU A 544 -8.81 71.99 56.19
C LEU A 544 -8.02 72.83 55.20
N ILE A 545 -7.22 73.77 55.71
CA ILE A 545 -6.28 74.55 54.94
C ILE A 545 -4.86 74.11 55.30
N ALA A 546 -4.09 73.74 54.29
CA ALA A 546 -2.67 73.47 54.42
C ALA A 546 -1.86 74.47 53.60
N SER A 547 -1.12 75.33 54.30
CA SER A 547 -0.28 76.36 53.69
C SER A 547 1.20 76.04 53.95
N ARG A 548 2.01 75.99 52.89
CA ARG A 548 3.43 75.56 52.97
C ARG A 548 4.40 76.67 53.35
N SER A 549 3.97 77.94 53.38
CA SER A 549 4.86 79.11 53.54
C SER A 549 4.27 80.16 54.46
N THR A 550 4.07 79.81 55.73
CA THR A 550 3.42 80.69 56.71
C THR A 550 4.26 80.81 57.97
N THR A 551 4.65 82.03 58.34
CA THR A 551 5.13 82.35 59.69
C THR A 551 3.95 82.39 60.67
N ASP A 552 4.20 82.27 61.97
CA ASP A 552 3.13 82.33 62.97
C ASP A 552 2.26 83.58 62.85
N ALA A 553 2.86 84.74 62.60
CA ALA A 553 2.12 85.99 62.39
C ALA A 553 1.22 85.94 61.14
N GLN A 554 1.67 85.30 60.05
CA GLN A 554 0.88 85.12 58.84
C GLN A 554 -0.24 84.09 59.05
N ALA A 555 -0.01 83.07 59.89
CA ALA A 555 -1.01 82.07 60.24
C ALA A 555 -2.10 82.68 61.11
N GLU A 556 -1.72 83.51 62.09
CA GLU A 556 -2.68 84.32 62.86
C GLU A 556 -3.54 85.20 61.94
N GLN A 557 -2.92 85.90 60.98
CA GLN A 557 -3.64 86.73 60.00
C GLN A 557 -4.56 85.91 59.09
N LEU A 558 -4.14 84.73 58.63
CA LEU A 558 -4.97 83.85 57.82
C LEU A 558 -6.13 83.28 58.65
N ALA A 559 -5.90 82.84 59.88
CA ALA A 559 -6.94 82.38 60.79
C ALA A 559 -7.97 83.48 61.09
N GLN A 560 -7.52 84.72 61.30
CA GLN A 560 -8.44 85.85 61.47
C GLN A 560 -9.25 86.12 60.19
N ARG A 561 -8.62 86.12 59.01
CA ARG A 561 -9.33 86.28 57.73
C ARG A 561 -10.35 85.16 57.49
N VAL A 562 -10.04 83.94 57.91
CA VAL A 562 -10.96 82.79 57.84
C VAL A 562 -12.20 83.05 58.71
N LEU A 563 -12.01 83.44 59.98
CA LEU A 563 -13.13 83.81 60.85
C LEU A 563 -13.96 84.95 60.25
N ASP A 564 -13.29 86.04 59.85
CA ASP A 564 -13.92 87.24 59.32
C ASP A 564 -14.71 86.98 58.05
N CYS A 565 -14.17 86.17 57.12
CA CYS A 565 -14.84 85.87 55.85
C CYS A 565 -16.11 85.02 56.05
N LEU A 566 -16.11 84.13 57.05
CA LEU A 566 -17.28 83.33 57.39
C LEU A 566 -18.38 84.22 57.97
N CYS A 567 -18.05 85.15 58.89
CA CYS A 567 -19.02 86.07 59.50
C CYS A 567 -19.39 87.31 58.68
N ALA A 568 -18.66 87.63 57.60
CA ALA A 568 -18.80 88.91 56.87
C ALA A 568 -20.21 89.20 56.35
N THR A 569 -20.87 88.23 55.70
CA THR A 569 -22.23 88.39 55.17
C THR A 569 -23.07 87.14 55.43
N PRO A 570 -24.36 87.23 55.79
CA PRO A 570 -25.22 86.05 55.87
C PRO A 570 -25.31 85.32 54.53
N VAL A 571 -25.45 83.99 54.55
CA VAL A 571 -25.72 83.17 53.37
C VAL A 571 -27.20 83.28 53.02
N THR A 572 -27.50 83.66 51.78
CA THR A 572 -28.90 83.76 51.31
C THR A 572 -29.34 82.44 50.69
N HIS A 573 -30.41 81.84 51.22
CA HIS A 573 -31.05 80.65 50.65
C HIS A 573 -32.57 80.85 50.66
N GLU A 574 -33.21 80.78 49.48
CA GLU A 574 -34.67 80.93 49.31
C GLU A 574 -35.28 82.11 50.11
N GLN A 575 -34.68 83.29 49.98
CA GLN A 575 -35.06 84.55 50.67
C GLN A 575 -34.83 84.58 52.20
N ARG A 576 -34.21 83.56 52.80
CA ARG A 576 -33.80 83.52 54.21
C ARG A 576 -32.30 83.83 54.35
N THR A 577 -31.92 84.48 55.45
CA THR A 577 -30.53 84.80 55.77
C THR A 577 -30.00 83.87 56.87
N ILE A 578 -29.01 83.05 56.52
CA ILE A 578 -28.35 82.11 57.42
C ILE A 578 -27.05 82.76 57.90
N LYS A 579 -26.93 82.97 59.21
CA LYS A 579 -25.66 83.42 59.79
C LYS A 579 -24.68 82.26 59.79
N LEU A 580 -23.49 82.51 59.28
CA LEU A 580 -22.42 81.54 59.22
C LEU A 580 -21.27 82.03 60.08
N THR A 581 -20.85 81.22 61.05
CA THR A 581 -19.61 81.43 61.80
C THR A 581 -18.84 80.12 61.78
N GLY A 582 -17.55 80.19 62.08
CA GLY A 582 -16.72 79.00 62.18
C GLY A 582 -15.82 79.07 63.39
N SER A 583 -15.48 77.91 63.91
CA SER A 583 -14.40 77.74 64.86
C SER A 583 -13.16 77.24 64.12
N VAL A 584 -11.97 77.68 64.54
CA VAL A 584 -10.71 77.33 63.88
C VAL A 584 -9.70 76.81 64.90
N GLY A 585 -9.12 75.65 64.64
CA GLY A 585 -7.85 75.26 65.24
C GLY A 585 -6.74 75.54 64.22
N TYR A 586 -5.57 75.97 64.67
CA TYR A 586 -4.40 76.03 63.78
C TYR A 586 -3.07 75.82 64.52
N ALA A 587 -2.06 75.39 63.78
CA ALA A 587 -0.69 75.26 64.25
C ALA A 587 0.30 75.41 63.11
N CYS A 588 1.47 75.97 63.41
CA CYS A 588 2.59 76.09 62.46
C CYS A 588 3.70 75.11 62.81
N PHE A 589 4.33 74.55 61.77
CA PHE A 589 5.43 73.62 61.89
C PHE A 589 6.62 74.09 61.05
N PRO A 590 7.86 74.02 61.56
CA PRO A 590 8.25 73.56 62.90
C PRO A 590 7.79 74.50 64.02
N MET A 591 7.37 73.94 65.16
CA MET A 591 6.86 74.69 66.30
C MET A 591 7.98 75.10 67.27
N GLY A 592 7.95 76.34 67.79
CA GLY A 592 8.99 76.87 68.68
C GLY A 592 8.87 76.43 70.16
N PRO A 593 9.93 76.55 71.00
CA PRO A 593 11.35 76.75 70.69
C PRO A 593 12.11 75.45 70.37
N SER A 594 11.46 74.28 70.46
CA SER A 594 12.07 72.96 70.25
C SER A 594 12.24 72.56 68.78
N GLY A 595 11.64 73.32 67.84
CA GLY A 595 11.67 73.01 66.41
C GLY A 595 10.89 71.74 66.04
N LEU A 596 9.86 71.42 66.82
CA LEU A 596 9.10 70.18 66.69
C LEU A 596 8.39 70.12 65.33
N THR A 597 8.62 69.03 64.60
CA THR A 597 7.96 68.69 63.35
C THR A 597 7.21 67.37 63.52
N LEU A 598 5.98 67.30 63.03
CA LEU A 598 5.11 66.13 63.19
C LEU A 598 4.74 65.55 61.81
N PRO A 599 4.43 64.24 61.74
CA PRO A 599 3.68 63.70 60.62
C PRO A 599 2.37 64.48 60.43
N TRP A 600 1.93 64.65 59.18
CA TRP A 600 0.77 65.49 58.88
C TRP A 600 -0.51 64.99 59.57
N GLU A 601 -0.68 63.68 59.76
CA GLU A 601 -1.80 63.10 60.51
C GLU A 601 -1.81 63.57 61.97
N ARG A 602 -0.64 63.55 62.63
CA ARG A 602 -0.47 64.02 64.02
C ARG A 602 -0.60 65.53 64.15
N ALA A 603 -0.17 66.27 63.12
CA ALA A 603 -0.38 67.70 63.04
C ALA A 603 -1.87 68.06 62.94
N VAL A 604 -2.66 67.27 62.20
CA VAL A 604 -4.12 67.43 62.16
C VAL A 604 -4.76 67.11 63.51
N ASP A 605 -4.35 66.03 64.19
CA ASP A 605 -4.86 65.69 65.54
C ASP A 605 -4.68 66.85 66.53
N LEU A 606 -3.51 67.51 66.50
CA LEU A 606 -3.22 68.66 67.35
C LEU A 606 -4.11 69.86 67.04
N VAL A 607 -4.28 70.15 65.74
CA VAL A 607 -5.10 71.25 65.26
C VAL A 607 -6.59 71.00 65.54
N ASP A 608 -7.05 69.75 65.45
CA ASP A 608 -8.41 69.34 65.84
C ASP A 608 -8.65 69.55 67.34
N THR A 609 -7.65 69.24 68.17
CA THR A 609 -7.72 69.52 69.61
C THR A 609 -7.86 71.02 69.88
N ALA A 610 -7.12 71.87 69.17
CA ALA A 610 -7.25 73.32 69.27
C ALA A 610 -8.62 73.82 68.79
N LEU A 611 -9.15 73.23 67.71
CA LEU A 611 -10.50 73.49 67.22
C LEU A 611 -11.57 73.10 68.26
N TYR A 612 -11.40 71.97 68.93
CA TYR A 612 -12.28 71.54 70.02
C TYR A 612 -12.30 72.56 71.16
N LEU A 613 -11.15 73.11 71.56
CA LEU A 613 -11.09 74.20 72.55
C LEU A 613 -11.84 75.46 72.06
N ALA A 614 -11.72 75.80 70.77
CA ALA A 614 -12.46 76.93 70.19
C ALA A 614 -13.98 76.72 70.32
N LYS A 615 -14.45 75.51 70.04
CA LYS A 615 -15.86 75.14 70.21
C LYS A 615 -16.30 75.13 71.68
N ALA A 616 -15.48 74.60 72.59
CA ALA A 616 -15.77 74.52 74.02
C ALA A 616 -15.85 75.91 74.67
N HIS A 617 -14.98 76.83 74.28
CA HIS A 617 -14.92 78.18 74.85
C HIS A 617 -15.95 79.15 74.27
N GLY A 618 -16.95 78.68 73.54
CA GLY A 618 -18.08 79.49 73.07
C GLY A 618 -18.08 79.81 71.58
N ARG A 619 -17.32 79.05 70.75
CA ARG A 619 -17.34 79.10 69.28
C ARG A 619 -16.96 80.46 68.67
N ASN A 620 -17.01 80.58 67.34
CA ASN A 620 -16.67 81.79 66.57
C ASN A 620 -15.32 82.39 66.99
N ARG A 621 -14.29 81.55 67.06
CA ARG A 621 -12.95 81.92 67.52
C ARG A 621 -11.91 80.95 66.97
N ALA A 622 -10.66 81.35 67.05
CA ALA A 622 -9.54 80.48 66.73
C ALA A 622 -8.64 80.23 67.94
N TYR A 623 -8.20 78.99 68.10
CA TYR A 623 -7.07 78.64 68.96
C TYR A 623 -5.89 78.20 68.11
N GLY A 624 -4.77 78.92 68.27
CA GLY A 624 -3.49 78.59 67.67
C GLY A 624 -2.56 77.95 68.69
N VAL A 625 -1.93 76.82 68.35
CA VAL A 625 -0.85 76.24 69.17
C VAL A 625 0.47 76.85 68.70
N HIS A 626 1.04 77.77 69.49
CA HIS A 626 2.24 78.55 69.12
C HIS A 626 3.53 77.89 69.62
N ALA A 627 3.52 77.36 70.85
CA ALA A 627 4.66 76.67 71.42
C ALA A 627 4.23 75.50 72.32
N LEU A 628 5.03 74.42 72.30
CA LEU A 628 4.87 73.26 73.18
C LEU A 628 6.19 72.98 73.89
N GLN A 629 6.17 72.88 75.22
CA GLN A 629 7.35 72.48 76.01
C GLN A 629 7.49 70.95 76.05
N ILE A 630 7.63 70.33 74.88
CA ILE A 630 7.85 68.88 74.73
C ILE A 630 9.03 68.62 73.78
N THR A 631 9.76 67.53 74.01
CA THR A 631 10.95 67.14 73.23
C THR A 631 10.77 65.82 72.49
N GLN A 632 9.69 65.06 72.74
CA GLN A 632 9.37 63.79 72.06
C GLN A 632 7.93 63.75 71.55
N GLU A 633 7.70 62.98 70.48
CA GLU A 633 6.40 62.83 69.80
C GLU A 633 5.37 62.04 70.64
N GLU A 634 5.82 61.10 71.47
CA GLU A 634 4.95 60.27 72.33
C GLU A 634 4.23 61.08 73.43
N ASP A 635 4.82 62.19 73.86
CA ASP A 635 4.23 63.09 74.87
C ASP A 635 3.10 63.98 74.30
N LEU A 636 2.97 64.06 72.97
CA LEU A 636 1.97 64.89 72.30
C LEU A 636 0.54 64.41 72.59
N LEU A 637 0.31 63.09 72.66
CA LEU A 637 -1.00 62.50 72.96
C LEU A 637 -1.49 62.88 74.37
N ALA A 638 -0.59 62.93 75.34
CA ALA A 638 -0.91 63.35 76.71
C ALA A 638 -1.29 64.84 76.76
N VAL A 639 -0.57 65.69 76.02
CA VAL A 639 -0.85 67.13 75.93
C VAL A 639 -2.12 67.43 75.14
N ALA A 640 -2.38 66.72 74.05
CA ALA A 640 -3.59 66.87 73.25
C ALA A 640 -4.85 66.42 74.03
N SER A 641 -4.76 65.36 74.85
CA SER A 641 -5.90 64.88 75.63
C SER A 641 -6.39 65.84 76.73
N SER A 642 -5.55 66.79 77.17
CA SER A 642 -5.96 67.88 78.07
C SER A 642 -5.20 69.18 77.77
N LEU A 643 -5.48 69.73 76.58
CA LEU A 643 -4.83 70.94 76.07
C LEU A 643 -5.13 72.17 76.94
N GLU A 644 -6.30 72.23 77.58
CA GLU A 644 -6.70 73.31 78.48
C GLU A 644 -5.92 73.28 79.81
N ASP A 645 -5.78 72.11 80.45
CA ASP A 645 -4.97 71.96 81.66
C ASP A 645 -3.49 72.23 81.38
N ALA A 646 -3.00 71.82 80.21
CA ALA A 646 -1.63 72.04 79.78
C ALA A 646 -1.34 73.53 79.49
N TRP A 647 -2.34 74.27 78.99
CA TRP A 647 -2.28 75.73 78.84
C TRP A 647 -2.25 76.43 80.21
N GLN A 648 -3.12 76.05 81.15
CA GLN A 648 -3.12 76.63 82.51
C GLN A 648 -1.83 76.32 83.30
N ALA A 649 -1.22 75.15 83.05
CA ALA A 649 0.06 74.76 83.64
C ALA A 649 1.29 75.38 82.96
N GLY A 650 1.12 76.25 81.95
CA GLY A 650 2.21 76.92 81.22
C GLY A 650 3.04 76.01 80.31
N ARG A 651 2.56 74.79 80.02
CA ARG A 651 3.24 73.80 79.17
C ARG A 651 2.94 73.98 77.68
N VAL A 652 1.89 74.73 77.36
CA VAL A 652 1.45 75.08 75.99
C VAL A 652 1.22 76.58 75.92
N GLU A 653 1.71 77.22 74.86
CA GLU A 653 1.36 78.59 74.53
C GLU A 653 0.24 78.59 73.49
N LEU A 654 -0.96 78.98 73.92
CA LEU A 654 -2.11 79.12 73.03
C LEU A 654 -2.36 80.59 72.68
N LYS A 655 -2.60 80.82 71.38
CA LYS A 655 -3.06 82.10 70.85
C LYS A 655 -4.56 82.06 70.61
N LEU A 656 -5.29 82.94 71.30
CA LEU A 656 -6.73 83.12 71.07
C LEU A 656 -6.96 84.28 70.10
N LEU A 657 -7.75 84.03 69.05
CA LEU A 657 -8.31 85.04 68.16
C LEU A 657 -9.84 85.01 68.28
N GLN A 658 -10.46 86.18 68.36
CA GLN A 658 -11.93 86.31 68.43
C GLN A 658 -12.49 86.58 67.04
N GLY A 659 -13.58 85.89 66.69
CA GLY A 659 -14.35 86.22 65.49
C GLY A 659 -15.16 87.51 65.65
N CYS A 660 -15.87 87.92 64.59
CA CYS A 660 -16.72 89.11 64.63
C CYS A 660 -17.66 89.10 65.84
N ALA A 661 -17.76 90.22 66.58
CA ALA A 661 -18.70 90.36 67.69
C ALA A 661 -20.15 90.18 67.19
N ALA A 662 -20.92 89.32 67.85
CA ALA A 662 -22.36 89.23 67.60
C ALA A 662 -23.00 90.60 67.89
N PRO A 663 -23.78 91.20 66.96
CA PRO A 663 -24.53 92.41 67.29
C PRO A 663 -25.50 92.09 68.44
N SER A 664 -25.35 92.82 69.54
CA SER A 664 -26.12 92.66 70.77
C SER A 664 -27.62 92.80 70.50
N ALA A 665 -28.40 91.83 70.96
CA ALA A 665 -29.85 91.94 71.04
C ALA A 665 -30.25 92.98 72.09
N SER A 666 -30.72 94.16 71.67
CA SER A 666 -31.84 94.92 72.27
C SER A 666 -31.91 96.37 71.77
N ALA A 667 -32.88 96.68 70.91
CA ALA A 667 -33.62 97.95 70.86
C ALA A 667 -34.90 97.75 70.02
N GLU A 668 -36.06 98.02 70.61
CA GLU A 668 -37.41 97.75 70.12
C GLU A 668 -37.88 98.67 68.94
N VAL A 669 -38.58 98.07 67.96
CA VAL A 669 -39.93 98.38 67.36
C VAL A 669 -40.19 99.84 66.85
N PRO A 670 -40.80 100.12 65.65
CA PRO A 670 -42.12 99.59 65.24
C PRO A 670 -42.38 99.28 63.76
N ALA A 671 -43.50 98.56 63.55
CA ALA A 671 -44.19 98.37 62.27
C ALA A 671 -44.59 99.71 61.62
N PRO A 672 -44.80 99.73 60.30
CA PRO A 672 -46.12 99.34 59.75
C PRO A 672 -46.10 98.15 58.81
#